data_AF-A0A7S8CCN3-F1
#
_entry.id   AF-A0A7S8CCN3-F1
#
_cell.length_a   1.000
_cell.length_b   1.000
_cell.length_c   1.000
_cell.angle_alpha   90.00
_cell.angle_beta   90.00
_cell.angle_gamma   90.00
#
_symmetry.space_group_name_H-M   'P 1'
#
loop_
_entity.id
_entity.type
_entity.pdbx_description
1 polymer ?
#
loop_
_entity_poly.entity_id
_entity_poly.type
_entity_poly.pdbx_seq_one_letter_code
_entity_poly.pdbx_strand_id
1 'polypeptide(L)'
;MAQSFLKGTLILTMATLLSKILGSFFRVPLQNIAGDEVLGIFSIVYPIYMVALTLSVAGIPVAISKLISEARARNDFAYVQHLKSTASRLAIVFGVIAFAIVFFGARPLTGYLGSSTYYAIIFVSFTLLIAPYMAVYRGYFQGHENMTHTGVSQILEQFVRVFFILAIAWWFVSAGYSNEVVAGGVMAASIVGALASLGYLLVMYRKRPKVKLTQQNKPETFWPTAKKILLISLPISVGAITMALFNVVDSLTVPRSLGATGLSDNEVAYQYGIFGRGLALVQIATVFSTAVVLSLIPLVSKLRAKGEETKVKQTLEKIFAYTHILSWPIGAGLFVLTVGVNIALFTNAEGSDVLAVLNISSIVTALAVLSTGVLQSLNKPRKAALYVIVAVFMKVILNIFLINKFSLMGAAYSTLLVYTFLWILNMVEIRKSIAFQLGSKSLMLSVVGSAFMGTILYLIVNVIGWEFDSRFITLAAASALTMLGALLYFSVLIIGHDPYVLELLKNPRIQKFLPKSKSGGNKVKKFTPWLLLVLTFLLAFPGIIQRHQIEWANDQYEMVMPYDVLDELSKENEDWPIETILTELRVAGLDSISLEPETLNTQEKEGNLTVFSTEDLNRYSLLNPQFTKLSERSASGGILVFIHNQNNVTDQIKEVFEAEEITVDNLIFYFIERESYRVDHFPIVYDEKKIETIKENGLTLIPRIKDFEVDKNPILFNQLKKYSTDANVLFAGQSVLGFADPITQNKIAEYWSESNTNVYDIESSKEKGFKSLTSKMDNQVVRLISLSLSNAEDVHVSVDKAVRAVKERNIRSVFVRPPALPVEESIPQTVNFMNQVQANMPVFYQDGSPKQYTDVSKWTIYLGLIGAVLFTTFALQKVFSQRWLTILGTVGVMLAGLGYLVTNQIILLQALILGLAILTPISALYPINGIKNSKGLVLKYFEVILITSVGIAVMVSVFNGQEFFLKLEEFKGVKVLYIAPIAFAFIYALYGHIMKILNTAIKYRDAIIMGIVLIIVAYYISRSGNSGSVSNIELIIRQKLEELLYARPRTKEFLIGFPMLVFAIYMTKYSKLVSKYLMIPSAIGVMSMVNTFTHFHIPLHVSILRSIHSILIGFILGLVLIFLFEQGKKLYESKIKPRWSK
;
A
#
# COMPACT_ATOMS: atom_id res chain seq x y z
N MET A 1 -12.13 -0.30 48.97
CA MET A 1 -10.66 -0.37 48.76
C MET A 1 -10.26 -1.35 47.64
N ALA A 2 -10.61 -2.64 47.70
CA ALA A 2 -10.15 -3.65 46.73
C ALA A 2 -10.53 -3.42 45.24
N GLN A 3 -11.73 -2.88 44.95
CA GLN A 3 -12.15 -2.59 43.56
C GLN A 3 -11.43 -1.37 42.94
N SER A 4 -11.14 -0.34 43.74
CA SER A 4 -10.35 0.85 43.35
C SER A 4 -8.93 0.44 42.95
N PHE A 5 -8.28 -0.32 43.83
CA PHE A 5 -6.92 -0.82 43.65
C PHE A 5 -6.81 -1.70 42.40
N LEU A 6 -7.73 -2.65 42.18
CA LEU A 6 -7.70 -3.53 41.01
C LEU A 6 -7.84 -2.75 39.69
N LYS A 7 -8.72 -1.75 39.66
CA LYS A 7 -8.90 -0.86 38.50
C LYS A 7 -7.64 -0.03 38.24
N GLY A 8 -7.02 0.50 39.29
CA GLY A 8 -5.76 1.24 39.21
C GLY A 8 -4.61 0.38 38.67
N THR A 9 -4.45 -0.84 39.16
CA THR A 9 -3.41 -1.77 38.71
C THR A 9 -3.57 -2.13 37.23
N LEU A 10 -4.80 -2.39 36.76
CA LEU A 10 -5.06 -2.66 35.34
C LEU A 10 -4.67 -1.49 34.44
N ILE A 11 -4.97 -0.24 34.87
CA ILE A 11 -4.58 0.96 34.12
C ILE A 11 -3.05 1.07 34.02
N LEU A 12 -2.34 0.83 35.13
CA LEU A 12 -0.88 0.92 35.16
C LEU A 12 -0.22 -0.18 34.32
N THR A 13 -0.74 -1.41 34.37
CA THR A 13 -0.28 -2.51 33.51
C THR A 13 -0.46 -2.16 32.04
N MET A 14 -1.61 -1.56 31.68
CA MET A 14 -1.86 -1.15 30.30
C MET A 14 -0.99 0.00 29.84
N ALA A 15 -0.78 1.00 30.70
CA ALA A 15 0.14 2.09 30.41
C ALA A 15 1.58 1.60 30.24
N THR A 16 2.03 0.67 31.09
CA THR A 16 3.35 0.06 30.97
C THR A 16 3.48 -0.70 29.66
N LEU A 17 2.45 -1.46 29.26
CA LEU A 17 2.45 -2.19 28.00
C LEU A 17 2.56 -1.26 26.79
N LEU A 18 1.70 -0.23 26.74
CA LEU A 18 1.70 0.74 25.65
C LEU A 18 3.04 1.48 25.56
N SER A 19 3.62 1.84 26.71
CA SER A 19 4.93 2.50 26.77
C SER A 19 6.05 1.60 26.26
N LYS A 20 6.01 0.28 26.57
CA LYS A 20 6.99 -0.67 26.03
C LYS A 20 6.86 -0.85 24.52
N ILE A 21 5.63 -0.96 23.99
CA ILE A 21 5.39 -1.09 22.56
C ILE A 21 5.92 0.15 21.81
N LEU A 22 5.53 1.35 22.25
CA LEU A 22 6.02 2.61 21.68
C LEU A 22 7.56 2.72 21.78
N GLY A 23 8.13 2.26 22.90
CA GLY A 23 9.57 2.26 23.15
C GLY A 23 10.38 1.19 22.39
N SER A 24 9.73 0.22 21.76
CA SER A 24 10.42 -0.73 20.87
C SER A 24 10.23 -0.37 19.40
N PHE A 25 9.04 0.11 19.03
CA PHE A 25 8.67 0.33 17.63
C PHE A 25 9.43 1.48 16.96
N PHE A 26 9.86 2.50 17.71
CA PHE A 26 10.54 3.66 17.12
C PHE A 26 11.90 3.35 16.48
N ARG A 27 12.51 2.20 16.81
CA ARG A 27 13.80 1.78 16.23
C ARG A 27 13.72 1.61 14.71
N VAL A 28 12.55 1.19 14.21
CA VAL A 28 12.27 1.03 12.78
C VAL A 28 12.36 2.39 12.06
N PRO A 29 11.53 3.41 12.36
CA PRO A 29 11.65 4.71 11.71
C PRO A 29 12.98 5.41 12.01
N LEU A 30 13.61 5.19 13.17
CA LEU A 30 14.94 5.77 13.45
C LEU A 30 16.00 5.25 12.47
N GLN A 31 16.08 3.93 12.25
CA GLN A 31 17.01 3.35 11.28
C GLN A 31 16.72 3.83 9.86
N ASN A 32 15.45 3.96 9.49
CA ASN A 32 15.07 4.45 8.16
C ASN A 32 15.45 5.92 7.92
N ILE A 33 15.53 6.73 8.97
CA ILE A 33 15.87 8.15 8.87
C ILE A 33 17.39 8.36 8.98
N ALA A 34 18.04 7.67 9.91
CA ALA A 34 19.41 7.97 10.32
C ALA A 34 20.41 6.83 10.04
N GLY A 35 19.97 5.72 9.45
CA GLY A 35 20.81 4.57 9.15
C GLY A 35 21.15 3.69 10.35
N ASP A 36 21.87 2.60 10.08
CA ASP A 36 22.22 1.59 11.08
C ASP A 36 23.32 2.02 12.04
N GLU A 37 24.25 2.87 11.61
CA GLU A 37 25.30 3.38 12.49
C GLU A 37 24.71 4.18 13.66
N VAL A 38 23.77 5.10 13.38
CA VAL A 38 23.06 5.87 14.42
C VAL A 38 22.21 4.95 15.30
N LEU A 39 21.50 3.98 14.72
CA LEU A 39 20.75 2.98 15.49
C LEU A 39 21.68 2.15 16.38
N GLY A 40 22.88 1.84 15.89
CA GLY A 40 23.94 1.13 16.57
C GLY A 40 24.45 1.88 17.79
N ILE A 41 24.90 3.12 17.60
CA ILE A 41 25.35 4.01 18.70
C ILE A 41 24.24 4.14 19.76
N PHE A 42 23.00 4.38 19.32
CA PHE A 42 21.84 4.41 20.23
C PHE A 42 21.68 3.09 21.01
N SER A 43 21.76 1.96 20.32
CA SER A 43 21.56 0.63 20.90
C SER A 43 22.68 0.22 21.86
N ILE A 44 23.90 0.73 21.67
CA ILE A 44 25.04 0.54 22.58
C ILE A 44 24.83 1.37 23.86
N VAL A 45 24.47 2.65 23.74
CA VAL A 45 24.40 3.56 24.89
C VAL A 45 23.13 3.37 25.72
N TYR A 46 22.00 3.05 25.08
CA TYR A 46 20.69 2.99 25.74
C TYR A 46 20.62 1.99 26.92
N PRO A 47 21.15 0.75 26.85
CA PRO A 47 21.18 -0.17 27.98
C PRO A 47 21.90 0.36 29.22
N ILE A 48 23.03 1.07 29.03
CA ILE A 48 23.84 1.64 30.12
C ILE A 48 23.06 2.73 30.83
N TYR A 49 22.47 3.64 30.05
CA TYR A 49 21.53 4.63 30.56
C TYR A 49 20.37 3.97 31.33
N MET A 50 19.78 2.90 30.80
CA MET A 50 18.66 2.22 31.43
C MET A 50 19.03 1.59 32.77
N VAL A 51 20.27 1.10 32.96
CA VAL A 51 20.73 0.61 34.28
C VAL A 51 20.84 1.76 35.28
N ALA A 52 21.50 2.87 34.91
CA ALA A 52 21.63 4.05 35.77
C ALA A 52 20.26 4.63 36.14
N LEU A 53 19.35 4.70 35.16
CA LEU A 53 17.98 5.13 35.36
C LEU A 53 17.22 4.18 36.30
N THR A 54 17.32 2.86 36.08
CA THR A 54 16.63 1.86 36.90
C THR A 54 17.08 1.90 38.36
N LEU A 55 18.39 2.01 38.61
CA LEU A 55 18.94 2.17 39.97
C LEU A 55 18.37 3.42 40.66
N SER A 56 18.20 4.51 39.90
CA SER A 56 17.79 5.80 40.43
C SER A 56 16.27 5.96 40.55
N VAL A 57 15.48 5.22 39.76
CA VAL A 57 14.03 5.44 39.61
C VAL A 57 13.18 4.27 40.10
N ALA A 58 13.61 3.00 39.98
CA ALA A 58 12.71 1.86 40.12
C ALA A 58 12.16 1.69 41.55
N GLY A 59 13.00 1.83 42.58
CA GLY A 59 12.59 1.61 43.97
C GLY A 59 11.90 2.80 44.64
N ILE A 60 12.15 4.03 44.17
CA ILE A 60 11.67 5.26 44.81
C ILE A 60 10.12 5.35 44.82
N PRO A 61 9.40 5.20 43.69
CA PRO A 61 7.95 5.26 43.66
C PRO A 61 7.30 4.22 44.57
N VAL A 62 7.84 3.01 44.57
CA VAL A 62 7.30 1.88 45.34
C VAL A 62 7.45 2.11 46.84
N ALA A 63 8.63 2.55 47.29
CA ALA A 63 8.89 2.88 48.69
C ALA A 63 8.00 4.02 49.18
N ILE A 64 7.90 5.10 48.40
CA ILE A 64 7.07 6.26 48.73
C ILE A 64 5.59 5.90 48.74
N SER A 65 5.12 5.14 47.75
CA SER A 65 3.73 4.69 47.65
C SER A 65 3.32 3.92 48.91
N LYS A 66 4.19 3.01 49.38
CA LYS A 66 3.98 2.24 50.61
C LYS A 66 3.91 3.16 51.84
N LEU A 67 4.93 3.99 52.05
CA LEU A 67 5.01 4.86 53.24
C LEU A 67 3.88 5.90 53.29
N ILE A 68 3.46 6.45 52.14
CA ILE A 68 2.32 7.36 52.06
C ILE A 68 1.01 6.62 52.34
N SER A 69 0.83 5.41 51.83
CA SER A 69 -0.39 4.62 52.11
C SER A 69 -0.51 4.32 53.61
N GLU A 70 0.60 3.97 54.28
CA GLU A 70 0.66 3.74 55.73
C GLU A 70 0.43 5.03 56.55
N ALA A 71 0.93 6.17 56.08
CA ALA A 71 0.71 7.47 56.73
C ALA A 71 -0.76 7.93 56.59
N ARG A 72 -1.35 7.73 55.40
CA ARG A 72 -2.77 8.02 55.13
C ARG A 72 -3.70 7.13 55.94
N ALA A 73 -3.38 5.84 56.11
CA ALA A 73 -4.15 4.94 56.95
C ALA A 73 -4.17 5.39 58.43
N ARG A 74 -3.14 6.14 58.86
CA ARG A 74 -3.03 6.77 60.19
C ARG A 74 -3.55 8.21 60.24
N ASN A 75 -4.10 8.74 59.16
CA ASN A 75 -4.52 10.14 59.00
C ASN A 75 -3.41 11.20 59.25
N ASP A 76 -2.13 10.82 59.12
CA ASP A 76 -1.00 11.73 59.32
C ASP A 76 -0.62 12.44 58.01
N PHE A 77 -1.40 13.45 57.64
CA PHE A 77 -1.20 14.22 56.41
C PHE A 77 0.06 15.11 56.46
N ALA A 78 0.52 15.50 57.65
CA ALA A 78 1.77 16.25 57.81
C ALA A 78 2.97 15.36 57.47
N TYR A 79 2.98 14.11 57.94
CA TYR A 79 4.00 13.13 57.59
C TYR A 79 4.00 12.78 56.11
N VAL A 80 2.85 12.74 55.43
CA VAL A 80 2.78 12.57 53.96
C VAL A 80 3.53 13.69 53.22
N GLN A 81 3.40 14.94 53.67
CA GLN A 81 4.14 16.06 53.07
C GLN A 81 5.64 15.98 53.37
N HIS A 82 6.00 15.60 54.60
CA HIS A 82 7.39 15.39 54.99
C HIS A 82 8.05 14.26 54.19
N LEU A 83 7.38 13.11 54.03
CA LEU A 83 7.80 11.99 53.18
C LEU A 83 8.08 12.45 51.75
N LYS A 84 7.16 13.21 51.15
CA LYS A 84 7.35 13.75 49.79
C LYS A 84 8.57 14.66 49.72
N SER A 85 8.74 15.57 50.68
CA SER A 85 9.85 16.53 50.71
C SER A 85 11.21 15.84 50.89
N THR A 86 11.30 14.91 51.84
CA THR A 86 12.49 14.09 52.10
C THR A 86 12.84 13.23 50.88
N ALA A 87 11.84 12.57 50.27
CA ALA A 87 12.04 11.82 49.04
C ALA A 87 12.48 12.70 47.85
N SER A 88 11.94 13.93 47.75
CA SER A 88 12.32 14.89 46.70
C SER A 88 13.80 15.27 46.80
N ARG A 89 14.28 15.57 48.02
CA ARG A 89 15.69 15.88 48.28
C ARG A 89 16.60 14.68 48.00
N LEU A 90 16.21 13.48 48.46
CA LEU A 90 16.94 12.25 48.13
C LEU A 90 17.02 12.03 46.62
N ALA A 91 15.90 12.17 45.90
CA ALA A 91 15.86 11.95 44.47
C ALA A 91 16.75 12.94 43.69
N ILE A 92 16.83 14.21 44.12
CA ILE A 92 17.76 15.18 43.53
C ILE A 92 19.20 14.75 43.78
N VAL A 93 19.55 14.37 45.01
CA VAL A 93 20.91 13.91 45.35
C VAL A 93 21.28 12.66 44.54
N PHE A 94 20.40 11.66 44.49
CA PHE A 94 20.61 10.46 43.67
C PHE A 94 20.73 10.78 42.18
N GLY A 95 19.91 11.69 41.66
CA GLY A 95 19.96 12.13 40.26
C GLY A 95 21.26 12.83 39.92
N VAL A 96 21.75 13.72 40.81
CA VAL A 96 23.04 14.42 40.65
C VAL A 96 24.20 13.43 40.72
N ILE A 97 24.19 12.48 41.66
CA ILE A 97 25.23 11.44 41.76
C ILE A 97 25.23 10.56 40.52
N ALA A 98 24.05 10.08 40.08
CA ALA A 98 23.94 9.23 38.89
C ALA A 98 24.36 9.98 37.62
N PHE A 99 23.97 11.26 37.49
CA PHE A 99 24.45 12.15 36.43
C PHE A 99 25.97 12.28 36.46
N ALA A 100 26.57 12.62 37.61
CA ALA A 100 28.01 12.80 37.74
C ALA A 100 28.79 11.52 37.37
N ILE A 101 28.34 10.35 37.83
CA ILE A 101 28.96 9.05 37.50
C ILE A 101 28.95 8.82 35.98
N VAL A 102 27.81 9.03 35.31
CA VAL A 102 27.70 8.76 33.86
C VAL A 102 28.37 9.85 33.03
N PHE A 103 28.25 11.11 33.41
CA PHE A 103 28.79 12.27 32.69
C PHE A 103 30.32 12.31 32.76
N PHE A 104 30.90 12.26 33.97
CA PHE A 104 32.36 12.24 34.12
C PHE A 104 32.94 10.87 33.72
N GLY A 105 32.15 9.80 33.84
CA GLY A 105 32.48 8.48 33.32
C GLY A 105 32.34 8.34 31.80
N ALA A 106 31.89 9.36 31.06
CA ALA A 106 31.65 9.23 29.63
C ALA A 106 32.94 8.89 28.85
N ARG A 107 34.05 9.58 29.12
CA ARG A 107 35.35 9.32 28.45
C ARG A 107 35.91 7.91 28.68
N PRO A 108 35.96 7.38 29.92
CA PRO A 108 36.41 6.00 30.09
C PRO A 108 35.42 5.00 29.47
N LEU A 109 34.11 5.26 29.51
CA LEU A 109 33.09 4.39 28.91
C LEU A 109 33.23 4.30 27.37
N THR A 110 33.54 5.40 26.68
CA THR A 110 33.72 5.38 25.22
C THR A 110 34.89 4.50 24.79
N GLY A 111 35.94 4.39 25.61
CA GLY A 111 37.05 3.47 25.34
C GLY A 111 36.65 1.99 25.34
N TYR A 112 35.51 1.64 25.95
CA TYR A 112 34.96 0.27 25.94
C TYR A 112 33.79 0.08 24.97
N LEU A 113 33.10 1.17 24.61
CA LEU A 113 31.86 1.14 23.82
C LEU A 113 32.05 1.55 22.35
N GLY A 114 33.17 2.18 22.02
CA GLY A 114 33.45 2.81 20.74
C GLY A 114 33.50 4.34 20.88
N SER A 115 34.44 4.99 20.19
CA SER A 115 34.66 6.44 20.29
C SER A 115 33.43 7.27 19.89
N SER A 116 32.66 6.77 18.92
CA SER A 116 31.41 7.36 18.40
C SER A 116 30.27 7.51 19.42
N THR A 117 30.40 6.87 20.60
CA THR A 117 29.35 6.87 21.64
C THR A 117 29.39 8.09 22.58
N TYR A 118 30.42 8.94 22.50
CA TYR A 118 30.67 10.01 23.47
C TYR A 118 29.50 10.97 23.67
N TYR A 119 29.02 11.57 22.57
CA TYR A 119 27.92 12.54 22.62
C TYR A 119 26.63 11.91 23.14
N ALA A 120 26.33 10.68 22.70
CA ALA A 120 25.15 9.93 23.16
C ALA A 120 25.17 9.70 24.69
N ILE A 121 26.31 9.36 25.28
CA ILE A 121 26.45 9.17 26.74
C ILE A 121 26.28 10.49 27.49
N ILE A 122 26.91 11.57 27.00
CA ILE A 122 26.80 12.89 27.64
C ILE A 122 25.36 13.37 27.64
N PHE A 123 24.70 13.42 26.48
CA PHE A 123 23.35 13.99 26.40
C PHE A 123 22.33 13.15 27.18
N VAL A 124 22.42 11.83 27.14
CA VAL A 124 21.46 10.99 27.89
C VAL A 124 21.61 11.14 29.40
N SER A 125 22.84 11.39 29.90
CA SER A 125 23.12 11.52 31.33
C SER A 125 22.29 12.63 31.99
N PHE A 126 22.04 13.75 31.30
CA PHE A 126 21.23 14.86 31.82
C PHE A 126 19.80 14.44 32.19
N THR A 127 19.27 13.38 31.57
CA THR A 127 17.95 12.83 31.93
C THR A 127 17.92 12.37 33.39
N LEU A 128 19.06 11.93 33.94
CA LEU A 128 19.19 11.45 35.33
C LEU A 128 19.02 12.58 36.36
N LEU A 129 19.18 13.85 35.98
CA LEU A 129 18.88 14.99 36.85
C LEU A 129 17.37 15.16 37.09
N ILE A 130 16.54 14.73 36.13
CA ILE A 130 15.09 14.98 36.12
C ILE A 130 14.30 13.73 36.54
N ALA A 131 14.69 12.57 36.01
CA ALA A 131 13.88 11.36 36.12
C ALA A 131 13.66 10.85 37.57
N PRO A 132 14.65 10.85 38.48
CA PRO A 132 14.45 10.45 39.87
C PRO A 132 13.47 11.39 40.60
N TYR A 133 13.58 12.70 40.36
CA TYR A 133 12.67 13.68 40.96
C TYR A 133 11.24 13.49 40.45
N MET A 134 11.07 13.23 39.16
CA MET A 134 9.79 12.85 38.56
C MET A 134 9.20 11.57 39.18
N ALA A 135 10.04 10.58 39.48
CA ALA A 135 9.65 9.32 40.11
C ALA A 135 8.99 9.52 41.50
N VAL A 136 9.40 10.54 42.26
CA VAL A 136 8.79 10.88 43.55
C VAL A 136 7.31 11.23 43.40
N TYR A 137 6.94 11.98 42.35
CA TYR A 137 5.55 12.33 42.09
C TYR A 137 4.73 11.13 41.64
N ARG A 138 5.30 10.23 40.85
CA ARG A 138 4.69 8.93 40.54
C ARG A 138 4.39 8.15 41.83
N GLY A 139 5.36 8.05 42.74
CA GLY A 139 5.18 7.42 44.05
C GLY A 139 4.11 8.10 44.91
N TYR A 140 4.05 9.44 44.87
CA TYR A 140 3.03 10.21 45.57
C TYR A 140 1.62 9.85 45.10
N PHE A 141 1.35 9.86 43.79
CA PHE A 141 0.04 9.51 43.26
C PHE A 141 -0.30 8.02 43.47
N GLN A 142 0.69 7.13 43.33
CA GLN A 142 0.53 5.70 43.63
C GLN A 142 0.11 5.48 45.09
N GLY A 143 0.73 6.16 46.06
CA GLY A 143 0.36 6.10 47.47
C GLY A 143 -1.01 6.74 47.79
N HIS A 144 -1.54 7.54 46.86
CA HIS A 144 -2.92 8.04 46.92
C HIS A 144 -3.93 7.08 46.27
N GLU A 145 -3.51 5.88 45.88
CA GLU A 145 -4.26 4.90 45.07
C GLU A 145 -4.66 5.43 43.68
N ASN A 146 -4.10 6.55 43.23
CA ASN A 146 -4.38 7.13 41.93
C ASN A 146 -3.31 6.73 40.91
N MET A 147 -3.51 5.54 40.32
CA MET A 147 -2.60 4.99 39.31
C MET A 147 -2.74 5.66 37.94
N THR A 148 -3.82 6.42 37.71
CA THR A 148 -4.11 7.05 36.41
C THR A 148 -3.07 8.10 36.05
N HIS A 149 -2.70 8.99 36.97
CA HIS A 149 -1.69 10.01 36.66
C HIS A 149 -0.32 9.41 36.41
N THR A 150 0.06 8.36 37.15
CA THR A 150 1.30 7.62 36.91
C THR A 150 1.29 7.00 35.52
N GLY A 151 0.22 6.28 35.14
CA GLY A 151 0.11 5.67 33.82
C GLY A 151 0.14 6.69 32.67
N VAL A 152 -0.61 7.80 32.78
CA VAL A 152 -0.60 8.87 31.77
C VAL A 152 0.78 9.51 31.65
N SER A 153 1.46 9.78 32.77
CA SER A 153 2.80 10.36 32.73
C SER A 153 3.81 9.46 32.03
N GLN A 154 3.67 8.14 32.13
CA GLN A 154 4.56 7.16 31.50
C GLN A 154 4.33 7.09 29.99
N ILE A 155 3.07 7.07 29.56
CA ILE A 155 2.73 7.12 28.13
C ILE A 155 3.20 8.45 27.52
N LEU A 156 2.96 9.57 28.23
CA LEU A 156 3.38 10.91 27.78
C LEU A 156 4.90 11.01 27.66
N GLU A 157 5.65 10.53 28.66
CA GLU A 157 7.12 10.46 28.61
C GLU A 157 7.59 9.73 27.35
N GLN A 158 7.03 8.56 27.09
CA GLN A 158 7.43 7.75 25.95
C GLN A 158 7.03 8.36 24.61
N PHE A 159 5.82 8.92 24.51
CA PHE A 159 5.33 9.54 23.29
C PHE A 159 6.17 10.78 22.91
N VAL A 160 6.40 11.68 23.88
CA VAL A 160 7.21 12.88 23.64
C VAL A 160 8.66 12.49 23.33
N ARG A 161 9.24 11.54 24.06
CA ARG A 161 10.59 11.03 23.78
C ARG A 161 10.69 10.52 22.34
N VAL A 162 9.80 9.63 21.92
CA VAL A 162 9.83 9.04 20.56
C VAL A 162 9.64 10.09 19.49
N PHE A 163 8.70 11.02 19.69
CA PHE A 163 8.48 12.13 18.76
C PHE A 163 9.77 12.94 18.54
N PHE A 164 10.43 13.36 19.62
CA PHE A 164 11.67 14.12 19.52
C PHE A 164 12.87 13.29 19.03
N ILE A 165 12.94 11.98 19.33
CA ILE A 165 13.93 11.08 18.72
C ILE A 165 13.85 11.17 17.20
N LEU A 166 12.64 11.03 16.63
CA LEU A 166 12.45 11.01 15.18
C LEU A 166 12.59 12.40 14.55
N ALA A 167 12.08 13.45 15.22
CA ALA A 167 12.19 14.82 14.73
C ALA A 167 13.65 15.31 14.71
N ILE A 168 14.44 15.01 15.76
CA ILE A 168 15.86 15.37 15.81
C ILE A 168 16.65 14.54 14.80
N ALA A 169 16.39 13.24 14.68
CA ALA A 169 17.03 12.41 13.67
C ALA A 169 16.80 12.98 12.27
N TRP A 170 15.55 13.29 11.91
CA TRP A 170 15.21 13.83 10.60
C TRP A 170 15.87 15.18 10.34
N TRP A 171 15.81 16.09 11.32
CA TRP A 171 16.42 17.41 11.18
C TRP A 171 17.94 17.35 11.06
N PHE A 172 18.61 16.57 11.92
CA PHE A 172 20.07 16.54 11.95
C PHE A 172 20.65 15.81 10.74
N VAL A 173 20.00 14.74 10.27
CA VAL A 173 20.40 14.05 9.03
C VAL A 173 20.19 14.97 7.83
N SER A 174 19.05 15.66 7.75
CA SER A 174 18.78 16.61 6.66
C SER A 174 19.75 17.81 6.65
N ALA A 175 20.31 18.17 7.81
CA ALA A 175 21.32 19.20 7.96
C ALA A 175 22.76 18.71 7.72
N GLY A 176 22.97 17.42 7.43
CA GLY A 176 24.28 16.85 7.12
C GLY A 176 25.22 16.66 8.32
N TYR A 177 24.71 16.58 9.55
CA TYR A 177 25.54 16.29 10.73
C TYR A 177 26.07 14.85 10.72
N SER A 178 27.22 14.62 11.38
CA SER A 178 27.79 13.27 11.52
C SER A 178 26.91 12.34 12.38
N ASN A 179 27.01 11.03 12.13
CA ASN A 179 26.21 10.01 12.81
C ASN A 179 26.36 10.04 14.35
N GLU A 180 27.54 10.39 14.86
CA GLU A 180 27.79 10.56 16.30
C GLU A 180 26.98 11.72 16.91
N VAL A 181 26.92 12.85 16.19
CA VAL A 181 26.18 14.04 16.61
C VAL A 181 24.67 13.79 16.51
N VAL A 182 24.23 13.12 15.43
CA VAL A 182 22.83 12.67 15.27
C VAL A 182 22.44 11.76 16.44
N ALA A 183 23.24 10.75 16.76
CA ALA A 183 22.98 9.84 17.88
C ALA A 183 22.95 10.58 19.23
N GLY A 184 23.85 11.55 19.43
CA GLY A 184 23.85 12.46 20.58
C GLY A 184 22.54 13.24 20.72
N GLY A 185 22.09 13.89 19.63
CA GLY A 185 20.85 14.64 19.59
C GLY A 185 19.61 13.76 19.85
N VAL A 186 19.56 12.58 19.23
CA VAL A 186 18.50 11.59 19.45
C VAL A 186 18.41 11.19 20.93
N MET A 187 19.55 11.01 21.61
CA MET A 187 19.58 10.68 23.03
C MET A 187 19.11 11.81 23.95
N ALA A 188 19.30 13.08 23.55
CA ALA A 188 18.80 14.25 24.28
C ALA A 188 17.26 14.29 24.38
N ALA A 189 16.53 13.64 23.45
CA ALA A 189 15.07 13.54 23.49
C ALA A 189 14.53 12.91 24.78
N SER A 190 15.34 12.09 25.47
CA SER A 190 15.00 11.51 26.77
C SER A 190 14.79 12.56 27.86
N ILE A 191 15.52 13.68 27.80
CA ILE A 191 15.40 14.82 28.71
C ILE A 191 14.02 15.46 28.53
N VAL A 192 13.64 15.75 27.28
CA VAL A 192 12.36 16.40 26.94
C VAL A 192 11.18 15.52 27.35
N GLY A 193 11.26 14.21 27.12
CA GLY A 193 10.26 13.27 27.59
C GLY A 193 10.10 13.27 29.11
N ALA A 194 11.21 13.26 29.86
CA ALA A 194 11.20 13.32 31.32
C ALA A 194 10.63 14.65 31.85
N LEU A 195 10.97 15.77 31.21
CA LEU A 195 10.42 17.09 31.53
C LEU A 195 8.91 17.18 31.28
N ALA A 196 8.42 16.67 30.15
CA ALA A 196 6.99 16.65 29.84
C ALA A 196 6.20 15.83 30.87
N SER A 197 6.73 14.67 31.25
CA SER A 197 6.17 13.81 32.31
C SER A 197 6.14 14.51 33.67
N LEU A 198 7.25 15.14 34.06
CA LEU A 198 7.36 15.91 35.30
C LEU A 198 6.38 17.10 35.30
N GLY A 199 6.33 17.87 34.21
CA GLY A 199 5.44 19.02 34.05
C GLY A 199 3.97 18.63 34.23
N TYR A 200 3.53 17.55 33.56
CA TYR A 200 2.20 17.01 33.75
C TYR A 200 1.92 16.63 35.22
N LEU A 201 2.83 15.90 35.87
CA LEU A 201 2.67 15.49 37.26
C LEU A 201 2.64 16.68 38.22
N LEU A 202 3.43 17.73 37.97
CA LEU A 202 3.43 18.97 38.75
C LEU A 202 2.10 19.73 38.60
N VAL A 203 1.56 19.84 37.38
CA VAL A 203 0.25 20.49 37.14
C VAL A 203 -0.86 19.73 37.86
N MET A 204 -0.89 18.40 37.75
CA MET A 204 -1.89 17.58 38.46
C MET A 204 -1.74 17.68 39.98
N TYR A 205 -0.51 17.75 40.48
CA TYR A 205 -0.23 17.94 41.89
C TYR A 205 -0.71 19.31 42.40
N ARG A 206 -0.56 20.37 41.61
CA ARG A 206 -1.05 21.72 41.97
C ARG A 206 -2.58 21.84 41.95
N LYS A 207 -3.24 21.12 41.03
CA LYS A 207 -4.71 21.13 40.90
C LYS A 207 -5.46 20.35 41.99
N ARG A 208 -4.76 19.62 42.85
CA ARG A 208 -5.39 18.87 43.95
C ARG A 208 -5.98 19.83 45.00
N PRO A 209 -7.07 19.44 45.69
CA PRO A 209 -7.56 20.20 46.84
C PRO A 209 -6.49 20.25 47.95
N LYS A 210 -6.24 21.45 48.49
CA LYS A 210 -5.32 21.63 49.63
C LYS A 210 -5.98 21.06 50.89
N VAL A 211 -5.38 20.04 51.49
CA VAL A 211 -5.81 19.52 52.81
C VAL A 211 -5.32 20.49 53.88
N LYS A 212 -6.23 20.98 54.75
CA LYS A 212 -5.86 21.77 55.92
C LYS A 212 -5.02 20.87 56.84
N LEU A 213 -3.77 21.25 57.09
CA LEU A 213 -2.89 20.55 58.03
C LEU A 213 -3.35 20.87 59.44
N THR A 214 -3.90 19.89 60.15
CA THR A 214 -4.11 20.01 61.60
C THR A 214 -2.73 19.90 62.26
N GLN A 215 -2.25 20.99 62.85
CA GLN A 215 -0.98 21.00 63.60
C GLN A 215 -1.12 20.05 64.80
N GLN A 216 -0.46 18.89 64.77
CA GLN A 216 -0.37 18.09 65.99
C GLN A 216 0.89 17.20 66.15
N ASN A 217 1.85 17.18 65.22
CA ASN A 217 3.08 16.39 65.41
C ASN A 217 4.36 17.22 65.19
N LYS A 218 5.38 16.97 66.05
CA LYS A 218 6.74 17.52 65.93
C LYS A 218 7.30 17.28 64.51
N PRO A 219 8.11 18.20 63.96
CA PRO A 219 8.74 17.99 62.66
C PRO A 219 9.62 16.74 62.72
N GLU A 220 9.29 15.70 61.95
CA GLU A 220 10.20 14.57 61.76
C GLU A 220 11.51 15.08 61.15
N THR A 221 12.63 14.54 61.60
CA THR A 221 13.96 14.88 61.08
C THR A 221 14.21 14.15 59.76
N PHE A 222 15.01 14.76 58.88
CA PHE A 222 15.27 14.23 57.54
C PHE A 222 15.87 12.80 57.55
N TRP A 223 16.86 12.56 58.41
CA TRP A 223 17.66 11.33 58.39
C TRP A 223 16.88 10.04 58.72
N PRO A 224 16.05 9.98 59.77
CA PRO A 224 15.22 8.80 60.04
C PRO A 224 14.27 8.44 58.90
N THR A 225 13.58 9.44 58.34
CA THR A 225 12.66 9.23 57.21
C THR A 225 13.43 8.82 55.94
N ALA A 226 14.59 9.44 55.68
CA ALA A 226 15.46 9.09 54.57
C ALA A 226 15.96 7.64 54.65
N LYS A 227 16.42 7.21 55.83
CA LYS A 227 16.85 5.82 56.08
C LYS A 227 15.72 4.82 55.83
N LYS A 228 14.49 5.13 56.26
CA LYS A 228 13.31 4.30 55.98
C LYS A 228 13.03 4.18 54.48
N ILE A 229 13.08 5.29 53.74
CA ILE A 229 12.87 5.28 52.28
C ILE A 229 13.94 4.41 51.61
N LEU A 230 15.22 4.60 51.96
CA LEU A 230 16.34 3.90 51.33
C LEU A 230 16.35 2.40 51.60
N LEU A 231 16.05 1.99 52.83
CA LEU A 231 15.95 0.57 53.20
C LEU A 231 14.88 -0.18 52.39
N ILE A 232 13.84 0.52 51.92
CA ILE A 232 12.80 -0.06 51.08
C ILE A 232 13.16 0.05 49.60
N SER A 233 13.67 1.19 49.13
CA SER A 233 13.90 1.45 47.71
C SER A 233 15.13 0.74 47.15
N LEU A 234 16.22 0.62 47.91
CA LEU A 234 17.48 0.08 47.40
C LEU A 234 17.36 -1.42 47.01
N PRO A 235 16.79 -2.32 47.85
CA PRO A 235 16.64 -3.73 47.47
C PRO A 235 15.72 -3.92 46.24
N ILE A 236 14.67 -3.10 46.11
CA ILE A 236 13.76 -3.12 44.97
C ILE A 236 14.49 -2.71 43.69
N SER A 237 15.35 -1.68 43.77
CA SER A 237 16.13 -1.20 42.63
C SER A 237 17.15 -2.23 42.17
N VAL A 238 17.87 -2.86 43.12
CA VAL A 238 18.82 -3.95 42.83
C VAL A 238 18.13 -5.13 42.13
N GLY A 239 16.94 -5.53 42.60
CA GLY A 239 16.17 -6.62 41.98
C GLY A 239 15.67 -6.28 40.57
N ALA A 240 15.36 -5.01 40.28
CA ALA A 240 14.92 -4.56 38.97
C ALA A 240 16.06 -4.50 37.94
N ILE A 241 17.28 -4.18 38.38
CA ILE A 241 18.48 -4.08 37.53
C ILE A 241 18.86 -5.43 36.93
N THR A 242 18.56 -6.53 37.61
CA THR A 242 19.00 -7.87 37.22
C THR A 242 18.67 -8.22 35.77
N MET A 243 17.48 -7.85 35.26
CA MET A 243 17.13 -8.06 33.84
C MET A 243 17.75 -7.03 32.88
N ALA A 244 18.04 -5.82 33.36
CA ALA A 244 18.68 -4.78 32.55
C ALA A 244 20.16 -5.12 32.26
N LEU A 245 20.81 -5.89 33.15
CA LEU A 245 22.20 -6.34 32.97
C LEU A 245 22.40 -7.17 31.70
N PHE A 246 21.40 -7.93 31.24
CA PHE A 246 21.51 -8.71 30.00
C PHE A 246 21.82 -7.86 28.79
N ASN A 247 21.15 -6.72 28.66
CA ASN A 247 21.35 -5.82 27.54
C ASN A 247 22.66 -5.03 27.68
N VAL A 248 23.08 -4.74 28.93
CA VAL A 248 24.37 -4.09 29.18
C VAL A 248 25.55 -4.98 28.80
N VAL A 249 25.46 -6.29 29.08
CA VAL A 249 26.47 -7.25 28.63
C VAL A 249 26.63 -7.18 27.12
N ASP A 250 25.54 -7.17 26.34
CA ASP A 250 25.64 -7.05 24.88
C ASP A 250 26.26 -5.72 24.46
N SER A 251 25.84 -4.60 25.05
CA SER A 251 26.38 -3.28 24.72
C SER A 251 27.88 -3.13 25.00
N LEU A 252 28.43 -3.92 25.93
CA LEU A 252 29.85 -3.88 26.29
C LEU A 252 30.68 -4.94 25.55
N THR A 253 30.18 -6.18 25.51
CA THR A 253 30.97 -7.31 25.01
C THR A 253 30.90 -7.45 23.50
N VAL A 254 29.77 -7.13 22.86
CA VAL A 254 29.65 -7.28 21.40
C VAL A 254 30.50 -6.24 20.67
N PRO A 255 30.41 -4.91 20.94
CA PRO A 255 31.27 -3.94 20.26
C PRO A 255 32.76 -4.21 20.49
N ARG A 256 33.14 -4.57 21.73
CA ARG A 256 34.53 -4.87 22.07
C ARG A 256 35.06 -6.12 21.36
N SER A 257 34.28 -7.20 21.32
CA SER A 257 34.68 -8.42 20.62
C SER A 257 34.71 -8.23 19.10
N LEU A 258 33.79 -7.44 18.54
CA LEU A 258 33.83 -7.08 17.11
C LEU A 258 35.04 -6.20 16.79
N GLY A 259 35.35 -5.18 17.59
CA GLY A 259 36.55 -4.36 17.40
C GLY A 259 37.85 -5.17 17.52
N ALA A 260 37.88 -6.20 18.37
CA ALA A 260 39.01 -7.13 18.47
C ALA A 260 39.24 -7.98 17.20
N THR A 261 38.26 -8.06 16.29
CA THR A 261 38.43 -8.69 14.97
C THR A 261 39.05 -7.77 13.91
N GLY A 262 39.39 -6.52 14.28
CA GLY A 262 40.04 -5.54 13.40
C GLY A 262 39.08 -4.55 12.72
N LEU A 263 37.79 -4.54 13.10
CA LEU A 263 36.79 -3.59 12.58
C LEU A 263 37.01 -2.18 13.14
N SER A 264 36.72 -1.15 12.33
CA SER A 264 36.72 0.25 12.76
C SER A 264 35.53 0.56 13.67
N ASP A 265 35.61 1.62 14.48
CA ASP A 265 34.53 2.00 15.41
C ASP A 265 33.18 2.25 14.70
N ASN A 266 33.21 2.84 13.50
CA ASN A 266 32.00 3.10 12.71
C ASN A 266 31.41 1.79 12.17
N GLU A 267 32.24 0.86 11.73
CA GLU A 267 31.79 -0.45 11.26
C GLU A 267 31.24 -1.29 12.42
N VAL A 268 31.87 -1.23 13.59
CA VAL A 268 31.34 -1.86 14.82
C VAL A 268 29.96 -1.30 15.17
N ALA A 269 29.78 0.02 15.11
CA ALA A 269 28.49 0.65 15.33
C ALA A 269 27.46 0.22 14.28
N TYR A 270 27.84 0.16 13.00
CA TYR A 270 26.99 -0.30 11.90
C TYR A 270 26.51 -1.75 12.11
N GLN A 271 27.44 -2.68 12.37
CA GLN A 271 27.12 -4.10 12.65
C GLN A 271 26.25 -4.26 13.90
N TYR A 272 26.50 -3.47 14.95
CA TYR A 272 25.63 -3.46 16.13
C TYR A 272 24.26 -2.85 15.85
N GLY A 273 24.16 -1.92 14.88
CA GLY A 273 22.91 -1.42 14.32
C GLY A 273 22.07 -2.53 13.69
N ILE A 274 22.69 -3.35 12.84
CA ILE A 274 22.08 -4.56 12.26
C ILE A 274 21.60 -5.50 13.37
N PHE A 275 22.44 -5.81 14.35
CA PHE A 275 22.02 -6.60 15.53
C PHE A 275 20.83 -5.97 16.28
N GLY A 276 20.82 -4.64 16.36
CA GLY A 276 19.75 -3.82 16.93
C GLY A 276 18.41 -3.97 16.23
N ARG A 277 18.40 -4.19 14.90
CA ARG A 277 17.18 -4.50 14.11
C ARG A 277 16.52 -5.78 14.62
N GLY A 278 17.30 -6.85 14.78
CA GLY A 278 16.84 -8.13 15.33
C GLY A 278 16.33 -8.02 16.76
N LEU A 279 17.03 -7.29 17.63
CA LEU A 279 16.57 -7.02 19.00
C LEU A 279 15.22 -6.31 19.04
N ALA A 280 14.93 -5.40 18.09
CA ALA A 280 13.64 -4.73 18.00
C ALA A 280 12.50 -5.73 17.72
N LEU A 281 12.71 -6.68 16.82
CA LEU A 281 11.75 -7.74 16.49
C LEU A 281 11.54 -8.71 17.67
N VAL A 282 12.61 -9.12 18.33
CA VAL A 282 12.54 -9.97 19.54
C VAL A 282 11.77 -9.29 20.67
N GLN A 283 11.94 -7.98 20.85
CA GLN A 283 11.17 -7.23 21.85
C GLN A 283 9.66 -7.27 21.56
N ILE A 284 9.26 -7.11 20.29
CA ILE A 284 7.85 -7.22 19.89
C ILE A 284 7.27 -8.58 20.27
N ALA A 285 8.01 -9.67 20.00
CA ALA A 285 7.61 -11.03 20.34
C ALA A 285 7.48 -11.28 21.86
N THR A 286 8.32 -10.63 22.67
CA THR A 286 8.39 -10.86 24.12
C THR A 286 7.50 -9.93 24.94
N VAL A 287 6.92 -8.89 24.33
CA VAL A 287 6.01 -7.93 24.99
C VAL A 287 4.87 -8.65 25.72
N PHE A 288 4.27 -9.68 25.11
CA PHE A 288 3.18 -10.43 25.74
C PHE A 288 3.60 -11.08 27.06
N SER A 289 4.75 -11.77 27.11
CA SER A 289 5.27 -12.40 28.33
C SER A 289 5.45 -11.37 29.45
N THR A 290 6.01 -10.20 29.12
CA THR A 290 6.17 -9.14 30.13
C THR A 290 4.82 -8.61 30.65
N ALA A 291 3.81 -8.52 29.78
CA ALA A 291 2.46 -8.10 30.16
C ALA A 291 1.80 -9.08 31.14
N VAL A 292 1.95 -10.38 30.85
CA VAL A 292 1.37 -11.42 31.69
C VAL A 292 2.01 -11.45 33.07
N VAL A 293 3.35 -11.37 33.15
CA VAL A 293 4.09 -11.35 34.43
C VAL A 293 3.60 -10.24 35.36
N LEU A 294 3.36 -9.03 34.83
CA LEU A 294 2.87 -7.90 35.62
C LEU A 294 1.51 -8.18 36.29
N SER A 295 0.62 -8.89 35.59
CA SER A 295 -0.68 -9.29 36.15
C SER A 295 -0.61 -10.55 37.02
N LEU A 296 0.40 -11.39 36.79
CA LEU A 296 0.55 -12.70 37.41
C LEU A 296 1.00 -12.60 38.86
N ILE A 297 1.99 -11.76 39.15
CA ILE A 297 2.55 -11.59 40.49
C ILE A 297 1.44 -11.32 41.54
N PRO A 298 0.58 -10.29 41.41
CA PRO A 298 -0.46 -10.02 42.40
C PRO A 298 -1.54 -11.12 42.46
N LEU A 299 -1.83 -11.78 41.33
CA LEU A 299 -2.83 -12.85 41.28
C LEU A 299 -2.36 -14.09 42.05
N VAL A 300 -1.14 -14.56 41.78
CA VAL A 300 -0.57 -15.75 42.44
C VAL A 300 -0.33 -15.48 43.92
N SER A 301 0.20 -14.31 44.29
CA SER A 301 0.34 -13.94 45.71
C SER A 301 -0.99 -13.97 46.45
N LYS A 302 -2.08 -13.49 45.82
CA LYS A 302 -3.43 -13.55 46.41
C LYS A 302 -3.95 -14.98 46.56
N LEU A 303 -3.75 -15.84 45.56
CA LEU A 303 -4.20 -17.24 45.61
C LEU A 303 -3.43 -18.05 46.67
N ARG A 304 -2.11 -17.81 46.79
CA ARG A 304 -1.28 -18.45 47.82
C ARG A 304 -1.60 -17.98 49.23
N ALA A 305 -1.88 -16.68 49.42
CA ALA A 305 -2.35 -16.17 50.71
C ALA A 305 -3.68 -16.81 51.16
N LYS A 306 -4.46 -17.37 50.23
CA LYS A 306 -5.68 -18.13 50.50
C LYS A 306 -5.47 -19.65 50.61
N GLY A 307 -4.25 -20.15 50.46
CA GLY A 307 -3.96 -21.59 50.44
C GLY A 307 -4.47 -22.33 49.18
N GLU A 308 -4.86 -21.62 48.11
CA GLU A 308 -5.46 -22.23 46.92
C GLU A 308 -4.39 -22.74 45.92
N GLU A 309 -3.48 -23.61 46.36
CA GLU A 309 -2.33 -24.09 45.56
C GLU A 309 -2.74 -24.78 44.24
N THR A 310 -3.89 -25.49 44.21
CA THR A 310 -4.43 -26.07 42.96
C THR A 310 -4.80 -24.99 41.93
N LYS A 311 -5.35 -23.86 42.37
CA LYS A 311 -5.68 -22.74 41.48
C LYS A 311 -4.42 -22.01 41.02
N VAL A 312 -3.38 -21.94 41.86
CA VAL A 312 -2.05 -21.45 41.46
C VAL A 312 -1.50 -22.30 40.34
N LYS A 313 -1.48 -23.63 40.51
CA LYS A 313 -1.05 -24.58 39.49
C LYS A 313 -1.81 -24.39 38.16
N GLN A 314 -3.15 -24.42 38.20
CA GLN A 314 -3.99 -24.23 37.00
C GLN A 314 -3.73 -22.88 36.32
N THR A 315 -3.53 -21.82 37.10
CA THR A 315 -3.23 -20.47 36.57
C THR A 315 -1.89 -20.45 35.86
N LEU A 316 -0.86 -21.07 36.45
CA LEU A 316 0.47 -21.16 35.85
C LEU A 316 0.44 -22.02 34.57
N GLU A 317 -0.17 -23.20 34.60
CA GLU A 317 -0.29 -24.09 33.43
C GLU A 317 -0.98 -23.37 32.27
N LYS A 318 -2.06 -22.64 32.56
CA LYS A 318 -2.79 -21.83 31.58
C LYS A 318 -1.94 -20.73 30.97
N ILE A 319 -1.13 -20.04 31.79
CA ILE A 319 -0.27 -18.96 31.31
C ILE A 319 0.90 -19.48 30.47
N PHE A 320 1.50 -20.61 30.86
CA PHE A 320 2.50 -21.29 30.05
C PHE A 320 1.91 -21.74 28.72
N ALA A 321 0.70 -22.32 28.71
CA ALA A 321 0.01 -22.69 27.49
C ALA A 321 -0.24 -21.48 26.58
N TYR A 322 -0.76 -20.37 27.09
CA TYR A 322 -0.93 -19.14 26.31
C TYR A 322 0.38 -18.57 25.77
N THR A 323 1.46 -18.71 26.54
CA THR A 323 2.77 -18.25 26.09
C THR A 323 3.27 -19.12 24.96
N HIS A 324 3.12 -20.45 25.04
CA HIS A 324 3.45 -21.34 23.92
C HIS A 324 2.59 -21.09 22.68
N ILE A 325 1.29 -20.87 22.85
CA ILE A 325 0.35 -20.55 21.75
C ILE A 325 0.77 -19.28 20.99
N LEU A 326 1.50 -18.36 21.63
CA LEU A 326 1.91 -17.10 21.00
C LEU A 326 3.38 -17.11 20.59
N SER A 327 4.30 -17.59 21.43
CA SER A 327 5.74 -17.45 21.19
C SER A 327 6.22 -18.31 20.03
N TRP A 328 5.76 -19.56 19.92
CA TRP A 328 6.18 -20.48 18.87
C TRP A 328 5.85 -19.99 17.44
N PRO A 329 4.61 -19.60 17.11
CA PRO A 329 4.29 -19.13 15.77
C PRO A 329 4.95 -17.77 15.47
N ILE A 330 5.10 -16.90 16.46
CA ILE A 330 5.81 -15.63 16.27
C ILE A 330 7.28 -15.88 15.93
N GLY A 331 7.97 -16.73 16.69
CA GLY A 331 9.38 -17.03 16.43
C GLY A 331 9.60 -17.78 15.11
N ALA A 332 8.78 -18.79 14.80
CA ALA A 332 8.88 -19.53 13.55
C ALA A 332 8.51 -18.66 12.32
N GLY A 333 7.44 -17.86 12.44
CA GLY A 333 7.02 -16.95 11.37
C GLY A 333 8.05 -15.85 11.12
N LEU A 334 8.58 -15.22 12.18
CA LEU A 334 9.65 -14.23 12.05
C LEU A 334 10.92 -14.85 11.47
N PHE A 335 11.30 -16.06 11.88
CA PHE A 335 12.45 -16.78 11.32
C PHE A 335 12.33 -16.94 9.80
N VAL A 336 11.23 -17.54 9.33
CA VAL A 336 11.00 -17.79 7.90
C VAL A 336 10.86 -16.50 7.09
N LEU A 337 10.20 -15.48 7.64
CA LEU A 337 9.96 -14.21 6.96
C LEU A 337 11.08 -13.18 7.18
N THR A 338 12.22 -13.56 7.78
CA THR A 338 13.24 -12.59 8.23
C THR A 338 13.70 -11.66 7.12
N VAL A 339 14.05 -12.20 5.94
CA VAL A 339 14.54 -11.40 4.81
C VAL A 339 13.52 -10.35 4.39
N GLY A 340 12.27 -10.77 4.16
CA GLY A 340 11.20 -9.86 3.79
C GLY A 340 10.86 -8.83 4.86
N VAL A 341 10.85 -9.24 6.13
CA VAL A 341 10.63 -8.32 7.26
C VAL A 341 11.78 -7.31 7.39
N ASN A 342 13.02 -7.74 7.16
CA ASN A 342 14.20 -6.88 7.21
C ASN A 342 14.16 -5.81 6.10
N ILE A 343 13.91 -6.20 4.85
CA ILE A 343 13.76 -5.26 3.74
C ILE A 343 12.56 -4.32 3.99
N ALA A 344 11.40 -4.88 4.38
CA ALA A 344 10.18 -4.11 4.58
C ALA A 344 10.30 -3.05 5.69
N LEU A 345 10.94 -3.39 6.81
CA LEU A 345 11.03 -2.51 7.98
C LEU A 345 12.33 -1.71 8.03
N PHE A 346 13.44 -2.26 7.55
CA PHE A 346 14.80 -1.71 7.71
C PHE A 346 15.54 -1.51 6.38
N THR A 347 14.83 -1.32 5.27
CA THR A 347 15.32 -0.95 3.92
C THR A 347 16.06 -2.01 3.12
N ASN A 348 16.82 -2.92 3.75
CA ASN A 348 17.67 -3.88 3.03
C ASN A 348 17.69 -5.27 3.69
N ALA A 349 18.30 -6.24 3.00
CA ALA A 349 18.39 -7.64 3.45
C ALA A 349 19.62 -7.92 4.33
N GLU A 350 20.42 -6.92 4.68
CA GLU A 350 21.71 -7.12 5.34
C GLU A 350 21.56 -7.70 6.76
N GLY A 351 22.40 -8.67 7.09
CA GLY A 351 22.37 -9.40 8.36
C GLY A 351 21.10 -10.22 8.61
N SER A 352 20.31 -10.53 7.57
CA SER A 352 19.07 -11.31 7.72
C SER A 352 19.28 -12.70 8.34
N ASP A 353 20.46 -13.28 8.16
CA ASP A 353 20.91 -14.51 8.82
C ASP A 353 21.05 -14.33 10.35
N VAL A 354 21.69 -13.24 10.79
CA VAL A 354 21.82 -12.86 12.21
C VAL A 354 20.45 -12.61 12.81
N LEU A 355 19.61 -11.85 12.09
CA LEU A 355 18.24 -11.55 12.50
C LEU A 355 17.41 -12.83 12.60
N ALA A 356 17.61 -13.82 11.72
CA ALA A 356 16.84 -15.06 11.75
C ALA A 356 17.14 -15.85 13.04
N VAL A 357 18.42 -15.97 13.42
CA VAL A 357 18.82 -16.60 14.69
C VAL A 357 18.29 -15.83 15.91
N LEU A 358 18.30 -14.50 15.87
CA LEU A 358 17.69 -13.69 16.93
C LEU A 358 16.17 -13.89 16.98
N ASN A 359 15.49 -13.89 15.84
CA ASN A 359 14.05 -14.05 15.73
C ASN A 359 13.58 -15.40 16.27
N ILE A 360 14.27 -16.51 15.98
CA ILE A 360 13.94 -17.80 16.57
C ILE A 360 14.23 -17.83 18.09
N SER A 361 15.28 -17.12 18.55
CA SER A 361 15.57 -16.98 19.98
C SER A 361 14.46 -16.26 20.77
N SER A 362 13.56 -15.53 20.10
CA SER A 362 12.42 -14.88 20.75
C SER A 362 11.50 -15.88 21.47
N ILE A 363 11.42 -17.13 21.01
CA ILE A 363 10.64 -18.21 21.64
C ILE A 363 11.16 -18.46 23.05
N VAL A 364 12.46 -18.77 23.16
CA VAL A 364 13.10 -19.06 24.45
C VAL A 364 13.23 -17.81 25.30
N THR A 365 13.42 -16.64 24.70
CA THR A 365 13.44 -15.35 25.42
C THR A 365 12.09 -15.09 26.09
N ALA A 366 10.98 -15.29 25.38
CA ALA A 366 9.62 -15.12 25.91
C ALA A 366 9.33 -16.07 27.08
N LEU A 367 9.81 -17.32 26.98
CA LEU A 367 9.68 -18.33 28.03
C LEU A 367 10.60 -18.09 29.23
N ALA A 368 11.82 -17.60 29.01
CA ALA A 368 12.75 -17.20 30.07
C ALA A 368 12.21 -16.01 30.87
N VAL A 369 11.67 -14.99 30.19
CA VAL A 369 11.02 -13.83 30.83
C VAL A 369 9.82 -14.26 31.66
N LEU A 370 8.95 -15.10 31.10
CA LEU A 370 7.78 -15.60 31.82
C LEU A 370 8.21 -16.41 33.06
N SER A 371 9.10 -17.37 32.88
CA SER A 371 9.51 -18.29 33.94
C SER A 371 10.23 -17.58 35.10
N THR A 372 11.02 -16.54 34.78
CA THR A 372 11.61 -15.65 35.79
C THR A 372 10.51 -14.94 36.60
N GLY A 373 9.50 -14.40 35.92
CA GLY A 373 8.35 -13.77 36.58
C GLY A 373 7.51 -14.74 37.41
N VAL A 374 7.37 -15.99 36.97
CA VAL A 374 6.70 -17.06 37.72
C VAL A 374 7.45 -17.36 39.01
N LEU A 375 8.76 -17.52 38.98
CA LEU A 375 9.57 -17.72 40.20
C LEU A 375 9.41 -16.54 41.19
N GLN A 376 9.38 -15.31 40.68
CA GLN A 376 9.11 -14.14 41.51
C GLN A 376 7.72 -14.21 42.16
N SER A 377 6.70 -14.61 41.40
CA SER A 377 5.33 -14.79 41.91
C SER A 377 5.19 -15.92 42.94
N LEU A 378 6.06 -16.94 42.86
CA LEU A 378 6.13 -18.07 43.80
C LEU A 378 6.92 -17.76 45.08
N ASN A 379 7.19 -16.47 45.36
CA ASN A 379 7.97 -16.01 46.50
C ASN A 379 9.43 -16.52 46.49
N LYS A 380 10.01 -16.72 45.29
CA LYS A 380 11.42 -17.07 45.09
C LYS A 380 12.21 -16.01 44.28
N PRO A 381 12.05 -14.69 44.52
CA PRO A 381 12.73 -13.66 43.73
C PRO A 381 14.26 -13.70 43.86
N ARG A 382 14.81 -14.16 45.00
CA ARG A 382 16.26 -14.32 45.19
C ARG A 382 16.86 -15.35 44.24
N LYS A 383 16.20 -16.50 44.06
CA LYS A 383 16.65 -17.54 43.12
C LYS A 383 16.53 -17.07 41.67
N ALA A 384 15.44 -16.39 41.34
CA ALA A 384 15.26 -15.78 40.01
C ALA A 384 16.40 -14.79 39.70
N ALA A 385 16.77 -13.93 40.66
CA ALA A 385 17.89 -13.00 40.50
C ALA A 385 19.24 -13.72 40.34
N LEU A 386 19.50 -14.75 41.15
CA LEU A 386 20.72 -15.56 41.05
C LEU A 386 20.87 -16.20 39.66
N TYR A 387 19.82 -16.82 39.13
CA TYR A 387 19.90 -17.47 37.81
C TYR A 387 20.12 -16.48 36.67
N VAL A 388 19.56 -15.28 36.77
CA VAL A 388 19.85 -14.21 35.80
C VAL A 388 21.32 -13.78 35.89
N ILE A 389 21.88 -13.61 37.10
CA ILE A 389 23.31 -13.27 37.27
C ILE A 389 24.21 -14.36 36.67
N VAL A 390 23.91 -15.64 36.94
CA VAL A 390 24.65 -16.77 36.35
C VAL A 390 24.55 -16.75 34.82
N ALA A 391 23.37 -16.50 34.27
CA ALA A 391 23.17 -16.42 32.83
C ALA A 391 23.88 -15.20 32.19
N VAL A 392 23.93 -14.05 32.88
CA VAL A 392 24.73 -12.88 32.47
C VAL A 392 26.22 -13.23 32.42
N PHE A 393 26.75 -13.91 33.44
CA PHE A 393 28.14 -14.39 33.44
C PHE A 393 28.41 -15.34 32.27
N MET A 394 27.53 -16.31 32.05
CA MET A 394 27.63 -17.23 30.91
C MET A 394 27.58 -16.50 29.57
N LYS A 395 26.79 -15.42 29.48
CA LYS A 395 26.70 -14.59 28.28
C LYS A 395 28.00 -13.84 27.97
N VAL A 396 28.68 -13.30 28.99
CA VAL A 396 29.99 -12.67 28.80
C VAL A 396 30.97 -13.67 28.19
N ILE A 397 31.03 -14.88 28.76
CA ILE A 397 31.89 -15.96 28.27
C ILE A 397 31.54 -16.30 26.82
N LEU A 398 30.26 -16.60 26.54
CA LEU A 398 29.82 -17.00 25.20
C LEU A 398 29.99 -15.89 24.16
N ASN A 399 29.77 -14.62 24.50
CA ASN A 399 30.00 -13.50 23.58
C ASN A 399 31.50 -13.42 23.20
N ILE A 400 32.41 -13.48 24.18
CA ILE A 400 33.86 -13.42 23.90
C ILE A 400 34.31 -14.57 23.00
N PHE A 401 33.86 -15.80 23.26
CA PHE A 401 34.27 -16.97 22.46
C PHE A 401 33.58 -17.07 21.09
N LEU A 402 32.26 -16.89 21.03
CA LEU A 402 31.50 -17.11 19.79
C LEU A 402 31.65 -15.95 18.81
N ILE A 403 31.78 -14.70 19.27
CA ILE A 403 31.96 -13.54 18.37
C ILE A 403 33.32 -13.59 17.69
N ASN A 404 34.38 -13.96 18.41
CA ASN A 404 35.70 -14.12 17.79
C ASN A 404 35.71 -15.19 16.69
N LYS A 405 34.86 -16.23 16.79
CA LYS A 405 34.79 -17.33 15.82
C LYS A 405 33.80 -17.10 14.68
N PHE A 406 32.66 -16.47 14.97
CA PHE A 406 31.52 -16.35 14.05
C PHE A 406 31.10 -14.89 13.80
N SER A 407 31.91 -13.91 14.21
CA SER A 407 31.57 -12.47 14.13
C SER A 407 30.18 -12.17 14.72
N LEU A 408 29.36 -11.35 14.07
CA LEU A 408 28.04 -10.95 14.53
C LEU A 408 27.08 -12.12 14.77
N MET A 409 27.19 -13.20 13.98
CA MET A 409 26.41 -14.43 14.20
C MET A 409 26.69 -15.07 15.57
N GLY A 410 27.93 -14.94 16.07
CA GLY A 410 28.31 -15.39 17.40
C GLY A 410 27.50 -14.75 18.52
N ALA A 411 27.16 -13.46 18.40
CA ALA A 411 26.32 -12.75 19.36
C ALA A 411 24.86 -13.27 19.35
N ALA A 412 24.34 -13.63 18.17
CA ALA A 412 23.01 -14.22 18.03
C ALA A 412 22.95 -15.63 18.65
N TYR A 413 23.94 -16.48 18.39
CA TYR A 413 24.04 -17.81 19.01
C TYR A 413 24.17 -17.74 20.54
N SER A 414 24.99 -16.83 21.05
CA SER A 414 25.12 -16.59 22.49
C SER A 414 23.77 -16.23 23.11
N THR A 415 23.01 -15.33 22.47
CA THR A 415 21.67 -14.94 22.93
C THR A 415 20.71 -16.13 22.99
N LEU A 416 20.65 -16.95 21.94
CA LEU A 416 19.82 -18.16 21.89
C LEU A 416 20.19 -19.16 23.00
N LEU A 417 21.47 -19.47 23.16
CA LEU A 417 21.96 -20.43 24.16
C LEU A 417 21.72 -19.96 25.59
N VAL A 418 21.99 -18.69 25.89
CA VAL A 418 21.85 -18.12 27.23
C VAL A 418 20.40 -18.07 27.68
N TYR A 419 19.48 -17.63 26.82
CA TYR A 419 18.07 -17.62 27.17
C TYR A 419 17.48 -19.04 27.29
N THR A 420 17.96 -19.98 26.48
CA THR A 420 17.61 -21.41 26.61
C THR A 420 18.06 -21.95 27.97
N PHE A 421 19.31 -21.70 28.37
CA PHE A 421 19.84 -22.10 29.66
C PHE A 421 19.08 -21.47 30.84
N LEU A 422 18.80 -20.17 30.77
CA LEU A 422 18.03 -19.47 31.80
C LEU A 422 16.61 -20.05 31.92
N TRP A 423 15.95 -20.34 30.80
CA TRP A 423 14.63 -20.99 30.81
C TRP A 423 14.69 -22.38 31.46
N ILE A 424 15.70 -23.20 31.16
CA ILE A 424 15.89 -24.52 31.76
C ILE A 424 16.07 -24.42 33.27
N LEU A 425 16.97 -23.55 33.76
CA LEU A 425 17.19 -23.34 35.21
C LEU A 425 15.89 -22.92 35.91
N ASN A 426 15.15 -21.97 35.31
CA ASN A 426 13.89 -21.53 35.87
C ASN A 426 12.84 -22.65 35.91
N MET A 427 12.75 -23.46 34.85
CA MET A 427 11.82 -24.60 34.80
C MET A 427 12.13 -25.66 35.85
N VAL A 428 13.41 -25.98 36.06
CA VAL A 428 13.85 -26.93 37.09
C VAL A 428 13.40 -26.46 38.48
N GLU A 429 13.60 -25.17 38.79
CA GLU A 429 13.21 -24.62 40.10
C GLU A 429 11.67 -24.48 40.26
N ILE A 430 10.94 -24.20 39.18
CA ILE A 430 9.47 -24.17 39.20
C ILE A 430 8.92 -25.58 39.48
N ARG A 431 9.45 -26.62 38.83
CA ARG A 431 9.06 -28.02 39.05
C ARG A 431 9.33 -28.50 40.48
N LYS A 432 10.39 -28.00 41.12
CA LYS A 432 10.66 -28.24 42.56
C LYS A 432 9.65 -27.53 43.47
N SER A 433 8.97 -26.49 42.99
CA SER A 433 8.06 -25.67 43.79
C SER A 433 6.60 -26.11 43.67
N ILE A 434 6.18 -26.55 42.47
CA ILE A 434 4.83 -26.98 42.15
C ILE A 434 4.94 -28.18 41.21
N ALA A 435 4.11 -29.21 41.43
CA ALA A 435 3.99 -30.38 40.55
C ALA A 435 3.39 -29.97 39.18
N PHE A 436 4.25 -29.43 38.32
CA PHE A 436 3.94 -28.81 37.03
C PHE A 436 4.31 -29.76 35.88
N GLN A 437 3.37 -30.02 34.96
CA GLN A 437 3.63 -30.83 33.77
C GLN A 437 4.00 -29.92 32.58
N LEU A 438 5.20 -30.07 32.01
CA LEU A 438 5.62 -29.28 30.82
C LEU A 438 4.92 -29.73 29.54
N GLY A 439 4.65 -31.04 29.40
CA GLY A 439 4.11 -31.66 28.19
C GLY A 439 2.60 -31.51 28.08
N SER A 440 2.11 -30.30 27.84
CA SER A 440 0.69 -30.10 27.56
C SER A 440 0.37 -30.39 26.09
N LYS A 441 -0.83 -30.90 25.81
CA LYS A 441 -1.38 -31.00 24.43
C LYS A 441 -1.22 -29.68 23.66
N SER A 442 -1.32 -28.55 24.37
CA SER A 442 -1.17 -27.21 23.82
C SER A 442 0.25 -26.89 23.35
N LEU A 443 1.27 -27.31 24.10
CA LEU A 443 2.67 -27.20 23.66
C LEU A 443 2.89 -27.99 22.37
N MET A 444 2.46 -29.26 22.34
CA MET A 444 2.62 -30.12 21.16
C MET A 444 1.95 -29.52 19.92
N LEU A 445 0.68 -29.08 20.05
CA LEU A 445 -0.05 -28.43 18.95
C LEU A 445 0.59 -27.10 18.54
N SER A 446 1.16 -26.35 19.48
CA SER A 446 1.85 -25.09 19.18
C SER A 446 3.14 -25.33 18.40
N VAL A 447 3.93 -26.34 18.77
CA VAL A 447 5.17 -26.69 18.06
C VAL A 447 4.85 -27.23 16.66
N VAL A 448 3.98 -28.24 16.57
CA VAL A 448 3.60 -28.86 15.29
C VAL A 448 2.91 -27.86 14.37
N GLY A 449 1.99 -27.05 14.90
CA GLY A 449 1.30 -26.01 14.13
C GLY A 449 2.25 -24.93 13.64
N SER A 450 3.25 -24.54 14.44
CA SER A 450 4.25 -23.54 14.03
C SER A 450 5.23 -24.10 13.00
N ALA A 451 5.62 -25.37 13.13
CA ALA A 451 6.43 -26.06 12.13
C ALA A 451 5.69 -26.17 10.80
N PHE A 452 4.43 -26.65 10.82
CA PHE A 452 3.58 -26.74 9.63
C PHE A 452 3.38 -25.37 8.95
N MET A 453 3.03 -24.35 9.73
CA MET A 453 2.94 -22.97 9.25
C MET A 453 4.26 -22.51 8.64
N GLY A 454 5.37 -22.70 9.34
CA GLY A 454 6.70 -22.29 8.90
C GLY A 454 7.11 -22.97 7.59
N THR A 455 6.87 -24.28 7.44
CA THR A 455 7.14 -25.01 6.19
C THR A 455 6.32 -24.46 5.03
N ILE A 456 5.02 -24.22 5.21
CA ILE A 456 4.19 -23.65 4.14
C ILE A 456 4.68 -22.26 3.76
N LEU A 457 4.94 -21.40 4.74
CA LEU A 457 5.46 -20.05 4.47
C LEU A 457 6.82 -20.11 3.76
N TYR A 458 7.70 -21.03 4.14
CA TYR A 458 9.01 -21.20 3.52
C TYR A 458 8.89 -21.62 2.05
N LEU A 459 8.00 -22.57 1.75
CA LEU A 459 7.73 -22.99 0.37
C LEU A 459 7.18 -21.83 -0.47
N ILE A 460 6.25 -21.04 0.08
CA ILE A 460 5.70 -19.87 -0.61
C ILE A 460 6.79 -18.82 -0.85
N VAL A 461 7.60 -18.53 0.18
CA VAL A 461 8.70 -17.55 0.09
C VAL A 461 9.73 -17.96 -0.96
N ASN A 462 10.09 -19.24 -1.06
CA ASN A 462 11.02 -19.70 -2.08
C ASN A 462 10.48 -19.61 -3.51
N VAL A 463 9.16 -19.64 -3.69
CA VAL A 463 8.52 -19.48 -5.02
C VAL A 463 8.39 -17.99 -5.37
N ILE A 464 8.01 -17.16 -4.40
CA ILE A 464 7.77 -15.72 -4.62
C ILE A 464 9.08 -14.93 -4.69
N GLY A 465 10.10 -15.33 -3.92
CA GLY A 465 11.29 -14.52 -3.68
C GLY A 465 11.02 -13.28 -2.83
N TRP A 466 12.06 -12.48 -2.59
CA TRP A 466 11.97 -11.16 -1.95
C TRP A 466 12.50 -10.01 -2.82
N GLU A 467 12.76 -10.29 -4.10
CA GLU A 467 13.25 -9.34 -5.09
C GLU A 467 12.09 -8.49 -5.62
N PHE A 468 11.61 -7.59 -4.76
CA PHE A 468 10.64 -6.56 -5.14
C PHE A 468 11.35 -5.21 -5.20
N ASP A 469 11.17 -4.47 -6.30
CA ASP A 469 11.76 -3.13 -6.46
C ASP A 469 11.20 -2.11 -5.47
N SER A 470 9.99 -2.34 -4.95
CA SER A 470 9.34 -1.46 -3.98
C SER A 470 9.26 -2.07 -2.59
N ARG A 471 9.84 -1.36 -1.63
CA ARG A 471 9.73 -1.66 -0.19
C ARG A 471 8.28 -1.78 0.30
N PHE A 472 7.36 -1.00 -0.28
CA PHE A 472 5.94 -1.07 0.09
C PHE A 472 5.32 -2.42 -0.32
N ILE A 473 5.74 -2.96 -1.47
CA ILE A 473 5.32 -4.29 -1.94
C ILE A 473 5.89 -5.36 -1.01
N THR A 474 7.17 -5.27 -0.64
CA THR A 474 7.77 -6.18 0.34
C THR A 474 7.03 -6.15 1.68
N LEU A 475 6.63 -4.97 2.16
CA LEU A 475 5.84 -4.81 3.38
C LEU A 475 4.44 -5.42 3.24
N ALA A 476 3.77 -5.22 2.10
CA ALA A 476 2.45 -5.78 1.82
C ALA A 476 2.51 -7.32 1.73
N ALA A 477 3.52 -7.86 1.04
CA ALA A 477 3.78 -9.29 0.93
C ALA A 477 4.11 -9.92 2.29
N ALA A 478 5.04 -9.33 3.06
CA ALA A 478 5.37 -9.79 4.40
C ALA A 478 4.16 -9.75 5.35
N SER A 479 3.32 -8.71 5.24
CA SER A 479 2.07 -8.60 6.01
C SER A 479 1.06 -9.67 5.61
N ALA A 480 0.88 -9.91 4.31
CA ALA A 480 -0.02 -10.95 3.79
C ALA A 480 0.42 -12.35 4.22
N LEU A 481 1.72 -12.66 4.12
CA LEU A 481 2.31 -13.92 4.57
C LEU A 481 2.22 -14.09 6.09
N THR A 482 2.39 -13.02 6.86
CA THR A 482 2.19 -13.05 8.32
C THR A 482 0.72 -13.36 8.66
N MET A 483 -0.25 -12.75 7.96
CA MET A 483 -1.67 -13.04 8.14
C MET A 483 -2.02 -14.47 7.73
N LEU A 484 -1.48 -14.95 6.60
CA LEU A 484 -1.63 -16.34 6.17
C LEU A 484 -1.08 -17.31 7.21
N GLY A 485 0.13 -17.05 7.72
CA GLY A 485 0.76 -17.84 8.76
C GLY A 485 -0.11 -17.94 10.01
N ALA A 486 -0.60 -16.80 10.50
CA ALA A 486 -1.52 -16.77 11.64
C ALA A 486 -2.79 -17.60 11.38
N LEU A 487 -3.37 -17.52 10.18
CA LEU A 487 -4.55 -18.31 9.82
C LEU A 487 -4.27 -19.81 9.77
N LEU A 488 -3.16 -20.23 9.16
CA LEU A 488 -2.72 -21.63 9.11
C LEU A 488 -2.52 -22.18 10.53
N TYR A 489 -1.78 -21.44 11.36
CA TYR A 489 -1.48 -21.82 12.73
C TYR A 489 -2.75 -21.97 13.59
N PHE A 490 -3.63 -20.97 13.61
CA PHE A 490 -4.85 -21.05 14.40
C PHE A 490 -5.82 -22.11 13.87
N SER A 491 -5.80 -22.40 12.57
CA SER A 491 -6.58 -23.52 11.99
C SER A 491 -6.11 -24.86 12.56
N VAL A 492 -4.80 -25.09 12.63
CA VAL A 492 -4.23 -26.31 13.25
C VAL A 492 -4.63 -26.42 14.72
N LEU A 493 -4.56 -25.33 15.49
CA LEU A 493 -4.96 -25.36 16.91
C LEU A 493 -6.45 -25.66 17.11
N ILE A 494 -7.32 -25.12 16.25
CA ILE A 494 -8.77 -25.37 16.31
C ILE A 494 -9.08 -26.82 15.92
N ILE A 495 -8.49 -27.32 14.83
CA ILE A 495 -8.67 -28.71 14.37
C ILE A 495 -8.11 -29.70 15.38
N GLY A 496 -6.94 -29.41 15.95
CA GLY A 496 -6.31 -30.19 17.02
C GLY A 496 -7.07 -30.18 18.35
N HIS A 497 -8.17 -29.42 18.45
CA HIS A 497 -8.95 -29.23 19.66
C HIS A 497 -8.08 -28.80 20.85
N ASP A 498 -7.31 -27.72 20.68
CA ASP A 498 -6.55 -27.13 21.77
C ASP A 498 -7.51 -26.66 22.89
N PRO A 499 -7.34 -27.12 24.14
CA PRO A 499 -8.28 -26.86 25.21
C PRO A 499 -8.36 -25.37 25.58
N TYR A 500 -7.25 -24.64 25.48
CA TYR A 500 -7.13 -23.25 25.91
C TYR A 500 -7.62 -22.27 24.84
N VAL A 501 -7.38 -22.55 23.56
CA VAL A 501 -7.96 -21.81 22.43
C VAL A 501 -9.48 -21.99 22.39
N LEU A 502 -9.96 -23.22 22.58
CA LEU A 502 -11.39 -23.49 22.65
C LEU A 502 -12.05 -22.81 23.86
N GLU A 503 -11.36 -22.71 25.00
CA GLU A 503 -11.80 -21.94 26.16
C GLU A 503 -11.88 -20.42 25.84
N LEU A 504 -10.87 -19.87 25.15
CA LEU A 504 -10.90 -18.48 24.68
C LEU A 504 -12.11 -18.21 23.78
N LEU A 505 -12.35 -19.08 22.80
CA LEU A 505 -13.50 -18.97 21.89
C LEU A 505 -14.85 -19.09 22.59
N LYS A 506 -14.89 -19.76 23.76
CA LYS A 506 -16.09 -19.86 24.62
C LYS A 506 -16.31 -18.62 25.49
N ASN A 507 -15.36 -17.69 25.60
CA ASN A 507 -15.50 -16.51 26.45
C ASN A 507 -16.62 -15.57 25.96
N PRO A 508 -17.61 -15.18 26.79
CA PRO A 508 -18.75 -14.36 26.38
C PRO A 508 -18.38 -12.97 25.82
N ARG A 509 -17.18 -12.45 26.13
CA ARG A 509 -16.67 -11.20 25.53
C ARG A 509 -16.14 -11.42 24.11
N ILE A 510 -15.54 -12.58 23.82
CA ILE A 510 -15.07 -12.97 22.48
C ILE A 510 -16.25 -13.46 21.64
N GLN A 511 -17.23 -14.14 22.25
CA GLN A 511 -18.52 -14.47 21.64
C GLN A 511 -19.39 -13.26 21.27
N LYS A 512 -19.02 -12.04 21.69
CA LYS A 512 -19.63 -10.80 21.16
C LYS A 512 -19.03 -10.38 19.82
N PHE A 513 -17.78 -10.76 19.54
CA PHE A 513 -17.09 -10.53 18.28
C PHE A 513 -17.23 -11.71 17.31
N LEU A 514 -17.43 -12.93 17.84
CA LEU A 514 -17.85 -14.08 17.06
C LEU A 514 -19.37 -14.01 16.81
N PRO A 515 -19.86 -14.34 15.60
CA PRO A 515 -21.29 -14.28 15.30
C PRO A 515 -22.08 -15.28 16.16
N LYS A 516 -22.93 -14.77 17.06
CA LYS A 516 -23.79 -15.60 17.94
C LYS A 516 -24.69 -16.54 17.12
N SER A 517 -24.80 -17.80 17.56
CA SER A 517 -25.78 -18.74 17.05
C SER A 517 -27.09 -18.62 17.83
N LYS A 518 -28.21 -18.47 17.12
CA LYS A 518 -29.51 -18.95 17.58
C LYS A 518 -29.72 -20.28 16.84
N SER A 519 -29.94 -21.37 17.58
CA SER A 519 -30.02 -22.78 17.11
C SER A 519 -28.72 -23.59 17.22
N GLY A 520 -28.83 -24.73 17.90
CA GLY A 520 -27.78 -25.68 18.24
C GLY A 520 -27.44 -26.64 17.10
N GLY A 521 -26.67 -26.16 16.12
CA GLY A 521 -26.07 -27.00 15.08
C GLY A 521 -24.59 -26.66 14.86
N ASN A 522 -23.76 -27.68 14.63
CA ASN A 522 -22.30 -27.70 14.45
C ASN A 522 -21.62 -26.34 14.14
N LYS A 523 -20.75 -25.90 15.06
CA LYS A 523 -19.93 -24.67 14.99
C LYS A 523 -19.05 -24.58 13.73
N VAL A 524 -18.72 -25.73 13.12
CA VAL A 524 -17.92 -25.83 11.88
C VAL A 524 -18.58 -25.12 10.70
N LYS A 525 -19.93 -25.05 10.64
CA LYS A 525 -20.67 -24.49 9.49
C LYS A 525 -20.60 -22.96 9.31
N LYS A 526 -20.06 -22.19 10.27
CA LYS A 526 -19.95 -20.72 10.17
C LYS A 526 -18.53 -20.20 9.89
N PHE A 527 -17.50 -21.03 10.03
CA PHE A 527 -16.12 -20.65 9.69
C PHE A 527 -15.81 -20.86 8.20
N THR A 528 -16.51 -21.82 7.58
CA THR A 528 -16.41 -22.17 6.15
C THR A 528 -16.47 -20.97 5.20
N PRO A 529 -17.42 -20.00 5.31
CA PRO A 529 -17.48 -18.89 4.36
C PRO A 529 -16.28 -17.94 4.45
N TRP A 530 -15.74 -17.67 5.65
CA TRP A 530 -14.56 -16.81 5.79
C TRP A 530 -13.28 -17.52 5.31
N LEU A 531 -13.17 -18.83 5.55
CA LEU A 531 -12.11 -19.66 4.98
C LEU A 531 -12.16 -19.64 3.45
N LEU A 532 -13.35 -19.78 2.85
CA LEU A 532 -13.55 -19.69 1.40
C LEU A 532 -13.08 -18.33 0.87
N LEU A 533 -13.43 -17.23 1.54
CA LEU A 533 -13.01 -15.88 1.13
C LEU A 533 -11.47 -15.72 1.14
N VAL A 534 -10.79 -16.24 2.17
CA VAL A 534 -9.32 -16.21 2.24
C VAL A 534 -8.69 -17.07 1.14
N LEU A 535 -9.17 -18.31 0.97
CA LEU A 535 -8.69 -19.21 -0.09
C LEU A 535 -8.88 -18.58 -1.48
N THR A 536 -10.01 -17.91 -1.69
CA THR A 536 -10.29 -17.17 -2.92
C THR A 536 -9.23 -16.11 -3.18
N PHE A 537 -8.90 -15.29 -2.17
CA PHE A 537 -7.89 -14.26 -2.31
C PHE A 537 -6.51 -14.85 -2.64
N LEU A 538 -6.11 -15.93 -1.96
CA LEU A 538 -4.84 -16.61 -2.22
C LEU A 538 -4.73 -17.15 -3.64
N LEU A 539 -5.82 -17.69 -4.19
CA LEU A 539 -5.85 -18.18 -5.57
C LEU A 539 -5.83 -17.07 -6.61
N ALA A 540 -6.41 -15.90 -6.30
CA ALA A 540 -6.39 -14.74 -7.19
C ALA A 540 -5.07 -13.94 -7.12
N PHE A 541 -4.30 -14.12 -6.05
CA PHE A 541 -3.10 -13.32 -5.80
C PHE A 541 -2.00 -13.44 -6.87
N PRO A 542 -1.68 -14.64 -7.41
CA PRO A 542 -0.69 -14.75 -8.49
C PRO A 542 -1.05 -13.96 -9.74
N GLY A 543 -2.34 -13.95 -10.14
CA GLY A 543 -2.79 -13.17 -11.29
C GLY A 543 -2.64 -11.67 -11.10
N ILE A 544 -2.87 -11.16 -9.88
CA ILE A 544 -2.64 -9.76 -9.51
C ILE A 544 -1.15 -9.40 -9.64
N ILE A 545 -0.25 -10.25 -9.13
CA ILE A 545 1.20 -10.02 -9.20
C ILE A 545 1.65 -10.01 -10.66
N GLN A 546 1.25 -11.01 -11.44
CA GLN A 546 1.64 -11.10 -12.84
C GLN A 546 1.15 -9.88 -13.62
N ARG A 547 -0.10 -9.46 -13.39
CA ARG A 547 -0.62 -8.23 -13.99
C ARG A 547 0.24 -7.02 -13.64
N HIS A 548 0.58 -6.89 -12.36
CA HIS A 548 1.39 -5.79 -11.88
C HIS A 548 2.78 -5.79 -12.53
N GLN A 549 3.43 -6.95 -12.66
CA GLN A 549 4.72 -7.10 -13.34
C GLN A 549 4.65 -6.68 -14.81
N ILE A 550 3.61 -7.13 -15.54
CA ILE A 550 3.42 -6.79 -16.95
C ILE A 550 3.20 -5.28 -17.13
N GLU A 551 2.37 -4.67 -16.28
CA GLU A 551 2.16 -3.22 -16.32
C GLU A 551 3.40 -2.42 -15.91
N TRP A 552 4.24 -2.94 -15.01
CA TRP A 552 5.47 -2.30 -14.54
C TRP A 552 6.66 -2.49 -15.46
N ALA A 553 6.70 -3.56 -16.25
CA ALA A 553 7.73 -3.75 -17.28
C ALA A 553 7.53 -2.80 -18.47
N ASN A 554 6.32 -2.24 -18.62
CA ASN A 554 5.97 -1.31 -19.69
C ASN A 554 6.06 0.15 -19.21
N ASP A 555 7.30 0.61 -19.04
CA ASP A 555 7.71 1.89 -18.46
C ASP A 555 8.11 2.96 -19.49
N GLN A 556 8.32 2.58 -20.75
CA GLN A 556 8.77 3.51 -21.80
C GLN A 556 7.61 4.15 -22.56
N TYR A 557 7.69 5.44 -22.85
CA TYR A 557 6.76 6.12 -23.73
C TYR A 557 7.52 6.97 -24.75
N GLU A 558 6.90 7.19 -25.91
CA GLU A 558 7.46 8.01 -26.98
C GLU A 558 6.54 9.19 -27.33
N MET A 559 7.15 10.26 -27.85
CA MET A 559 6.46 11.31 -28.57
C MET A 559 6.67 11.17 -30.08
N VAL A 560 5.59 11.33 -30.85
CA VAL A 560 5.58 11.17 -32.31
C VAL A 560 5.08 12.44 -32.97
N MET A 561 5.72 12.89 -34.04
CA MET A 561 5.22 14.00 -34.86
C MET A 561 5.23 13.70 -36.36
N PRO A 562 4.29 14.26 -37.15
CA PRO A 562 4.26 14.10 -38.59
C PRO A 562 5.34 14.94 -39.29
N TYR A 563 6.14 14.31 -40.15
CA TYR A 563 7.19 14.99 -40.92
C TYR A 563 6.61 16.10 -41.81
N ASP A 564 5.51 15.82 -42.52
CA ASP A 564 4.90 16.75 -43.49
C ASP A 564 4.58 18.11 -42.89
N VAL A 565 4.14 18.15 -41.62
CA VAL A 565 3.81 19.40 -40.93
C VAL A 565 5.06 20.18 -40.56
N LEU A 566 6.14 19.48 -40.18
CA LEU A 566 7.41 20.11 -39.86
C LEU A 566 8.10 20.63 -41.13
N ASP A 567 7.99 19.90 -42.24
CA ASP A 567 8.50 20.29 -43.55
C ASP A 567 7.76 21.53 -44.08
N GLU A 568 6.42 21.59 -43.98
CA GLU A 568 5.64 22.78 -44.32
C GLU A 568 6.07 24.01 -43.48
N LEU A 569 6.28 23.84 -42.16
CA LEU A 569 6.76 24.93 -41.29
C LEU A 569 8.17 25.40 -41.64
N SER A 570 9.07 24.49 -42.03
CA SER A 570 10.44 24.84 -42.42
C SER A 570 10.51 25.69 -43.70
N LYS A 571 9.46 25.61 -44.55
CA LYS A 571 9.36 26.40 -45.79
C LYS A 571 8.82 27.81 -45.55
N GLU A 572 8.31 28.13 -44.36
CA GLU A 572 7.79 29.46 -44.03
C GLU A 572 8.89 30.49 -43.73
N ASN A 573 10.02 30.05 -43.15
CA ASN A 573 11.14 30.92 -42.79
C ASN A 573 12.50 30.20 -43.01
N GLU A 574 13.39 30.81 -43.79
CA GLU A 574 14.74 30.29 -44.09
C GLU A 574 15.64 30.13 -42.84
N ASP A 575 15.35 30.86 -41.76
CA ASP A 575 16.11 30.77 -40.50
C ASP A 575 15.84 29.46 -39.73
N TRP A 576 14.82 28.68 -40.13
CA TRP A 576 14.40 27.43 -39.47
C TRP A 576 14.46 26.23 -40.43
N PRO A 577 15.65 25.77 -40.83
CA PRO A 577 15.76 24.59 -41.67
C PRO A 577 15.30 23.34 -40.91
N ILE A 578 14.81 22.35 -41.65
CA ILE A 578 14.22 21.12 -41.08
C ILE A 578 15.16 20.43 -40.08
N GLU A 579 16.47 20.37 -40.36
CA GLU A 579 17.47 19.77 -39.47
C GLU A 579 17.56 20.45 -38.11
N THR A 580 17.46 21.78 -38.07
CA THR A 580 17.45 22.56 -36.83
C THR A 580 16.18 22.30 -36.04
N ILE A 581 15.02 22.29 -36.70
CA ILE A 581 13.73 21.96 -36.10
C ILE A 581 13.78 20.56 -35.46
N LEU A 582 14.27 19.54 -36.19
CA LEU A 582 14.37 18.18 -35.69
C LEU A 582 15.32 18.07 -34.50
N THR A 583 16.45 18.78 -34.54
CA THR A 583 17.43 18.78 -33.45
C THR A 583 16.86 19.40 -32.17
N GLU A 584 16.20 20.56 -32.27
CA GLU A 584 15.58 21.21 -31.10
C GLU A 584 14.50 20.34 -30.47
N LEU A 585 13.64 19.74 -31.31
CA LEU A 585 12.56 18.89 -30.83
C LEU A 585 13.08 17.59 -30.21
N ARG A 586 14.14 16.99 -30.77
CA ARG A 586 14.79 15.82 -30.18
C ARG A 586 15.35 16.13 -28.78
N VAL A 587 16.02 17.28 -28.62
CA VAL A 587 16.53 17.72 -27.32
C VAL A 587 15.38 17.94 -26.32
N ALA A 588 14.22 18.38 -26.80
CA ALA A 588 13.02 18.56 -26.00
C ALA A 588 12.26 17.26 -25.67
N GLY A 589 12.66 16.11 -26.23
CA GLY A 589 12.02 14.81 -25.97
C GLY A 589 11.23 14.19 -27.12
N LEU A 590 11.45 14.61 -28.37
CA LEU A 590 10.92 13.92 -29.55
C LEU A 590 11.72 12.64 -29.82
N ASP A 591 11.05 11.49 -29.87
CA ASP A 591 11.69 10.19 -30.15
C ASP A 591 11.53 9.75 -31.61
N SER A 592 10.34 10.00 -32.17
CA SER A 592 9.89 9.34 -33.40
C SER A 592 9.20 10.31 -34.35
N ILE A 593 9.36 10.10 -35.66
CA ILE A 593 8.70 10.87 -36.71
C ILE A 593 7.87 9.95 -37.58
N SER A 594 6.61 10.32 -37.81
CA SER A 594 5.75 9.62 -38.76
C SER A 594 5.88 10.21 -40.15
N LEU A 595 6.08 9.37 -41.17
CA LEU A 595 6.20 9.78 -42.57
C LEU A 595 5.11 9.11 -43.42
N GLU A 596 4.35 9.89 -44.20
CA GLU A 596 3.43 9.34 -45.22
C GLU A 596 4.20 9.11 -46.54
N PRO A 597 3.79 8.14 -47.38
CA PRO A 597 4.35 7.99 -48.72
C PRO A 597 3.96 9.17 -49.61
N GLU A 598 4.84 9.49 -50.56
CA GLU A 598 4.62 10.48 -51.59
C GLU A 598 3.41 10.12 -52.46
N THR A 599 2.66 11.14 -52.86
CA THR A 599 1.51 11.07 -53.75
C THR A 599 1.73 12.04 -54.90
N LEU A 600 0.95 11.93 -55.98
CA LEU A 600 1.03 12.91 -57.07
C LEU A 600 0.82 14.34 -56.57
N ASN A 601 -0.11 14.54 -55.63
CA ASN A 601 -0.39 15.84 -55.04
C ASN A 601 0.75 16.39 -54.17
N THR A 602 1.51 15.54 -53.46
CA THR A 602 2.68 16.03 -52.68
C THR A 602 3.84 16.37 -53.60
N GLN A 603 4.08 15.55 -54.63
CA GLN A 603 5.08 15.82 -55.67
C GLN A 603 4.77 17.10 -56.47
N GLU A 604 3.48 17.41 -56.68
CA GLU A 604 3.05 18.67 -57.27
C GLU A 604 3.34 19.87 -56.37
N LYS A 605 3.02 19.79 -55.08
CA LYS A 605 3.35 20.84 -54.09
C LYS A 605 4.86 21.08 -53.95
N GLU A 606 5.66 20.04 -54.11
CA GLU A 606 7.13 20.14 -54.12
C GLU A 606 7.71 20.70 -55.42
N GLY A 607 6.87 20.88 -56.45
CA GLY A 607 7.27 21.42 -57.75
C GLY A 607 8.00 20.41 -58.64
N ASN A 608 7.97 19.11 -58.30
CA ASN A 608 8.60 18.05 -59.08
C ASN A 608 7.80 17.69 -60.34
N LEU A 609 6.47 17.86 -60.27
CA LEU A 609 5.54 17.61 -61.37
C LEU A 609 4.38 18.62 -61.35
N THR A 610 3.63 18.69 -62.45
CA THR A 610 2.37 19.42 -62.56
C THR A 610 1.28 18.45 -63.03
N VAL A 611 0.13 18.46 -62.35
CA VAL A 611 -1.03 17.65 -62.70
C VAL A 611 -2.02 18.50 -63.49
N PHE A 612 -2.29 18.11 -64.73
CA PHE A 612 -3.21 18.82 -65.60
C PHE A 612 -4.61 18.22 -65.52
N SER A 613 -5.60 19.03 -65.15
CA SER A 613 -7.00 18.65 -65.31
C SER A 613 -7.45 18.79 -66.77
N THR A 614 -8.53 18.10 -67.13
CA THR A 614 -9.15 18.24 -68.47
C THR A 614 -9.58 19.69 -68.75
N GLU A 615 -9.95 20.45 -67.72
CA GLU A 615 -10.31 21.86 -67.86
C GLU A 615 -9.07 22.73 -68.15
N ASP A 616 -7.96 22.47 -67.47
CA ASP A 616 -6.69 23.17 -67.73
C ASP A 616 -6.22 22.93 -69.17
N LEU A 617 -6.25 21.67 -69.62
CA LEU A 617 -5.85 21.31 -70.98
C LEU A 617 -6.77 21.90 -72.05
N ASN A 618 -8.08 22.02 -71.77
CA ASN A 618 -9.01 22.72 -72.65
C ASN A 618 -8.72 24.22 -72.74
N ARG A 619 -8.23 24.85 -71.67
CA ARG A 619 -7.80 26.26 -71.71
C ARG A 619 -6.50 26.41 -72.51
N TYR A 620 -5.55 25.47 -72.38
CA TYR A 620 -4.31 25.48 -73.14
C TYR A 620 -4.50 25.12 -74.62
N SER A 621 -5.46 24.26 -74.97
CA SER A 621 -5.76 23.90 -76.37
C SER A 621 -6.34 25.07 -77.18
N LEU A 622 -6.98 26.04 -76.53
CA LEU A 622 -7.41 27.30 -77.15
C LEU A 622 -6.24 28.19 -77.56
N LEU A 623 -5.10 28.07 -76.87
CA LEU A 623 -3.89 28.87 -77.12
C LEU A 623 -2.91 28.15 -78.06
N ASN A 624 -2.85 26.82 -78.01
CA ASN A 624 -2.01 26.01 -78.90
C ASN A 624 -2.77 24.75 -79.38
N PRO A 625 -3.10 24.65 -80.69
CA PRO A 625 -3.88 23.54 -81.24
C PRO A 625 -3.26 22.15 -81.02
N GLN A 626 -1.95 22.06 -80.76
CA GLN A 626 -1.28 20.77 -80.52
C GLN A 626 -1.70 20.11 -79.19
N PHE A 627 -2.18 20.89 -78.21
CA PHE A 627 -2.69 20.38 -76.93
C PHE A 627 -4.11 19.79 -77.03
N THR A 628 -4.77 19.91 -78.18
CA THR A 628 -6.11 19.31 -78.42
C THR A 628 -6.08 17.79 -78.25
N LYS A 629 -5.00 17.12 -78.69
CA LYS A 629 -4.81 15.67 -78.53
C LYS A 629 -4.71 15.26 -77.04
N LEU A 630 -4.06 16.08 -76.22
CA LEU A 630 -3.93 15.86 -74.79
C LEU A 630 -5.26 16.07 -74.06
N SER A 631 -6.02 17.10 -74.46
CA SER A 631 -7.36 17.35 -73.93
C SER A 631 -8.34 16.21 -74.26
N GLU A 632 -8.39 15.75 -75.51
CA GLU A 632 -9.23 14.62 -75.93
C GLU A 632 -8.90 13.33 -75.16
N ARG A 633 -7.61 13.09 -74.91
CA ARG A 633 -7.16 11.93 -74.13
C ARG A 633 -7.47 12.06 -72.64
N SER A 634 -7.29 13.22 -72.02
CA SER A 634 -7.73 13.43 -70.64
C SER A 634 -9.26 13.29 -70.48
N ALA A 635 -10.02 13.75 -71.49
CA ALA A 635 -11.47 13.63 -71.51
C ALA A 635 -11.97 12.18 -71.59
N SER A 636 -11.14 11.21 -71.98
CA SER A 636 -11.49 9.78 -71.92
C SER A 636 -11.44 9.18 -70.50
N GLY A 637 -11.25 10.02 -69.47
CA GLY A 637 -11.32 9.61 -68.06
C GLY A 637 -9.97 9.40 -67.40
N GLY A 638 -8.96 10.23 -67.71
CA GLY A 638 -7.62 10.12 -67.11
C GLY A 638 -7.01 11.47 -66.74
N ILE A 639 -5.91 11.42 -65.98
CA ILE A 639 -5.13 12.58 -65.55
C ILE A 639 -3.82 12.61 -66.34
N LEU A 640 -3.39 13.82 -66.74
CA LEU A 640 -2.11 14.02 -67.40
C LEU A 640 -1.11 14.66 -66.43
N VAL A 641 0.07 14.07 -66.35
CA VAL A 641 1.14 14.51 -65.46
C VAL A 641 2.34 14.95 -66.29
N PHE A 642 2.84 16.16 -66.04
CA PHE A 642 4.09 16.66 -66.60
C PHE A 642 5.16 16.69 -65.52
N ILE A 643 6.31 16.08 -65.78
CA ILE A 643 7.40 16.00 -64.79
C ILE A 643 8.46 17.05 -65.16
N HIS A 644 8.80 17.92 -64.20
CA HIS A 644 9.69 19.07 -64.45
C HIS A 644 11.16 18.66 -64.62
N ASN A 645 11.59 17.57 -63.97
CA ASN A 645 12.93 16.98 -64.10
C ASN A 645 12.82 15.46 -64.29
N GLN A 646 13.44 14.91 -65.34
CA GLN A 646 13.54 13.45 -65.55
C GLN A 646 14.46 12.82 -64.50
N ASN A 647 13.92 12.61 -63.30
CA ASN A 647 14.56 12.01 -62.13
C ASN A 647 13.91 10.64 -61.83
N ASN A 648 14.37 9.97 -60.75
CA ASN A 648 13.80 8.72 -60.21
C ASN A 648 12.26 8.71 -60.07
N VAL A 649 11.63 9.87 -59.92
CA VAL A 649 10.16 10.04 -59.85
C VAL A 649 9.47 9.56 -61.14
N THR A 650 10.14 9.70 -62.29
CA THR A 650 9.60 9.29 -63.60
C THR A 650 9.45 7.77 -63.68
N ASP A 651 10.49 7.03 -63.27
CA ASP A 651 10.47 5.57 -63.30
C ASP A 651 9.47 5.00 -62.29
N GLN A 652 9.36 5.63 -61.11
CA GLN A 652 8.39 5.27 -60.08
C GLN A 652 6.94 5.47 -60.53
N ILE A 653 6.62 6.57 -61.22
CA ILE A 653 5.27 6.83 -61.74
C ILE A 653 4.92 5.88 -62.89
N LYS A 654 5.88 5.61 -63.79
CA LYS A 654 5.70 4.66 -64.90
C LYS A 654 5.40 3.24 -64.38
N GLU A 655 6.12 2.79 -63.37
CA GLU A 655 5.98 1.44 -62.83
C GLU A 655 4.71 1.27 -61.97
N VAL A 656 4.32 2.28 -61.18
CA VAL A 656 3.15 2.20 -60.28
C VAL A 656 1.82 2.39 -61.02
N PHE A 657 1.76 3.26 -62.02
CA PHE A 657 0.49 3.62 -62.69
C PHE A 657 0.36 3.10 -64.12
N GLU A 658 1.32 2.31 -64.61
CA GLU A 658 1.39 1.86 -66.01
C GLU A 658 1.20 3.02 -67.00
N ALA A 659 1.79 4.18 -66.67
CA ALA A 659 1.54 5.45 -67.35
C ALA A 659 1.95 5.41 -68.83
N GLU A 660 1.04 5.82 -69.72
CA GLU A 660 1.29 5.95 -71.16
C GLU A 660 2.04 7.25 -71.45
N GLU A 661 3.14 7.17 -72.19
CA GLU A 661 3.99 8.32 -72.52
C GLU A 661 3.48 9.02 -73.79
N ILE A 662 3.04 10.28 -73.66
CA ILE A 662 2.51 11.10 -74.76
C ILE A 662 3.45 12.28 -74.99
N THR A 663 4.06 12.33 -76.17
CA THR A 663 4.97 13.44 -76.53
C THR A 663 4.23 14.49 -77.35
N VAL A 664 4.29 15.76 -76.93
CA VAL A 664 3.76 16.93 -77.65
C VAL A 664 4.80 18.03 -77.61
N ASP A 665 5.21 18.52 -78.79
CA ASP A 665 6.16 19.63 -78.95
C ASP A 665 7.48 19.46 -78.15
N ASN A 666 8.11 18.28 -78.26
CA ASN A 666 9.28 17.85 -77.48
C ASN A 666 9.11 17.79 -75.95
N LEU A 667 7.89 18.00 -75.44
CA LEU A 667 7.55 17.79 -74.03
C LEU A 667 6.88 16.42 -73.86
N ILE A 668 7.27 15.72 -72.81
CA ILE A 668 6.76 14.39 -72.48
C ILE A 668 5.73 14.51 -71.36
N PHE A 669 4.54 13.98 -71.59
CA PHE A 669 3.47 13.89 -70.62
C PHE A 669 3.15 12.42 -70.33
N TYR A 670 2.74 12.13 -69.09
CA TYR A 670 2.34 10.80 -68.65
C TYR A 670 0.83 10.77 -68.44
N PHE A 671 0.14 9.93 -69.19
CA PHE A 671 -1.30 9.71 -69.05
C PHE A 671 -1.54 8.55 -68.07
N ILE A 672 -2.30 8.83 -67.01
CA ILE A 672 -2.72 7.86 -66.02
C ILE A 672 -4.24 7.69 -66.12
N GLU A 673 -4.69 6.48 -66.40
CA GLU A 673 -6.11 6.17 -66.49
C GLU A 673 -6.77 6.27 -65.10
N ARG A 674 -7.86 7.04 -65.00
CA ARG A 674 -8.57 7.24 -63.73
C ARG A 674 -9.53 6.07 -63.54
N GLU A 675 -9.02 4.95 -63.03
CA GLU A 675 -9.90 4.03 -62.33
C GLU A 675 -10.55 4.76 -61.15
N SER A 676 -11.72 4.31 -60.69
CA SER A 676 -12.67 4.90 -59.72
C SER A 676 -12.12 5.52 -58.41
N TYR A 677 -10.80 5.53 -58.19
CA TYR A 677 -10.08 6.10 -57.08
C TYR A 677 -9.57 7.53 -57.34
N ARG A 678 -9.34 8.28 -56.26
CA ARG A 678 -8.61 9.57 -56.30
C ARG A 678 -7.13 9.31 -56.55
N VAL A 679 -6.75 9.15 -57.82
CA VAL A 679 -5.37 8.94 -58.29
C VAL A 679 -4.39 9.97 -57.72
N ASP A 680 -4.86 11.21 -57.50
CA ASP A 680 -4.15 12.32 -56.86
C ASP A 680 -3.66 12.03 -55.43
N HIS A 681 -4.33 11.13 -54.71
CA HIS A 681 -3.98 10.75 -53.34
C HIS A 681 -3.47 9.31 -53.22
N PHE A 682 -3.24 8.63 -54.35
CA PHE A 682 -2.72 7.26 -54.34
C PHE A 682 -1.25 7.27 -53.88
N PRO A 683 -0.87 6.43 -52.89
CA PRO A 683 0.49 6.41 -52.37
C PRO A 683 1.45 5.74 -53.35
N ILE A 684 2.58 6.40 -53.63
CA ILE A 684 3.58 5.99 -54.63
C ILE A 684 4.75 5.29 -53.95
N VAL A 685 5.59 6.01 -53.21
CA VAL A 685 6.78 5.49 -52.52
C VAL A 685 7.11 6.35 -51.30
N TYR A 686 7.90 5.85 -50.36
CA TYR A 686 8.50 6.73 -49.35
C TYR A 686 9.74 7.43 -49.92
N ASP A 687 9.90 8.72 -49.63
CA ASP A 687 11.09 9.48 -50.00
C ASP A 687 12.30 9.06 -49.18
N GLU A 688 13.29 8.45 -49.83
CA GLU A 688 14.52 7.97 -49.18
C GLU A 688 15.34 9.12 -48.57
N LYS A 689 15.33 10.32 -49.15
CA LYS A 689 16.06 11.47 -48.60
C LYS A 689 15.47 11.90 -47.26
N LYS A 690 14.14 12.01 -47.17
CA LYS A 690 13.44 12.33 -45.91
C LYS A 690 13.75 11.29 -44.83
N ILE A 691 13.80 10.01 -45.19
CA ILE A 691 14.15 8.92 -44.27
C ILE A 691 15.59 9.05 -43.76
N GLU A 692 16.55 9.35 -44.64
CA GLU A 692 17.95 9.57 -44.26
C GLU A 692 18.06 10.74 -43.28
N THR A 693 17.43 11.88 -43.57
CA THR A 693 17.42 13.04 -42.67
C THR A 693 16.86 12.71 -41.29
N ILE A 694 15.78 11.92 -41.20
CA ILE A 694 15.20 11.49 -39.91
C ILE A 694 16.22 10.63 -39.12
N LYS A 695 16.86 9.67 -39.78
CA LYS A 695 17.82 8.75 -39.16
C LYS A 695 19.12 9.42 -38.74
N GLU A 696 19.66 10.34 -39.55
CA GLU A 696 20.86 11.11 -39.24
C GLU A 696 20.67 12.00 -38.00
N ASN A 697 19.44 12.50 -37.81
CA ASN A 697 19.06 13.22 -36.60
C ASN A 697 18.77 12.31 -35.41
N GLY A 698 19.00 11.00 -35.50
CA GLY A 698 18.85 10.06 -34.38
C GLY A 698 17.40 9.84 -33.94
N LEU A 699 16.43 10.09 -34.82
CA LEU A 699 15.00 9.88 -34.59
C LEU A 699 14.54 8.57 -35.24
N THR A 700 13.53 7.93 -34.64
CA THR A 700 12.96 6.68 -35.17
C THR A 700 11.92 6.99 -36.25
N LEU A 701 12.01 6.33 -37.41
CA LEU A 701 11.01 6.44 -38.48
C LEU A 701 9.78 5.59 -38.14
N ILE A 702 8.59 6.17 -38.15
CA ILE A 702 7.31 5.46 -38.11
C ILE A 702 6.66 5.54 -39.50
N PRO A 703 6.66 4.47 -40.31
CA PRO A 703 5.95 4.46 -41.58
C PRO A 703 4.45 4.63 -41.35
N ARG A 704 3.87 5.67 -41.96
CA ARG A 704 2.45 5.99 -41.86
C ARG A 704 1.74 5.71 -43.18
N ILE A 705 0.84 4.73 -43.20
CA ILE A 705 0.31 4.17 -44.44
C ILE A 705 -1.22 4.18 -44.52
N LYS A 706 -1.76 4.60 -45.69
CA LYS A 706 -3.19 4.51 -46.02
C LYS A 706 -3.52 3.14 -46.60
N ASP A 707 -4.78 2.72 -46.53
CA ASP A 707 -5.23 1.49 -47.19
C ASP A 707 -5.15 1.63 -48.73
N PHE A 708 -4.46 0.70 -49.39
CA PHE A 708 -4.31 0.64 -50.84
C PHE A 708 -4.28 -0.83 -51.32
N GLU A 709 -4.54 -1.04 -52.61
CA GLU A 709 -4.46 -2.37 -53.23
C GLU A 709 -2.97 -2.76 -53.39
N VAL A 710 -2.50 -3.67 -52.52
CA VAL A 710 -1.08 -4.06 -52.43
C VAL A 710 -0.52 -4.60 -53.76
N ASP A 711 -1.34 -5.29 -54.54
CA ASP A 711 -0.94 -5.83 -55.85
C ASP A 711 -0.66 -4.74 -56.90
N LYS A 712 -1.26 -3.55 -56.77
CA LYS A 712 -1.05 -2.41 -57.68
C LYS A 712 0.23 -1.62 -57.37
N ASN A 713 0.81 -1.77 -56.18
CA ASN A 713 2.04 -1.09 -55.82
C ASN A 713 2.97 -2.00 -54.96
N PRO A 714 3.62 -2.99 -55.59
CA PRO A 714 4.53 -3.91 -54.90
C PRO A 714 5.79 -3.21 -54.37
N ILE A 715 6.21 -2.11 -55.00
CA ILE A 715 7.40 -1.32 -54.61
C ILE A 715 7.18 -0.71 -53.23
N LEU A 716 6.06 -0.01 -53.03
CA LEU A 716 5.71 0.60 -51.76
C LEU A 716 5.57 -0.45 -50.66
N PHE A 717 4.98 -1.60 -50.96
CA PHE A 717 4.86 -2.68 -49.99
C PHE A 717 6.22 -3.27 -49.61
N ASN A 718 7.15 -3.43 -50.56
CA ASN A 718 8.51 -3.87 -50.26
C ASN A 718 9.31 -2.82 -49.45
N GLN A 719 9.13 -1.53 -49.71
CA GLN A 719 9.67 -0.47 -48.87
C GLN A 719 9.08 -0.51 -47.46
N LEU A 720 7.75 -0.64 -47.34
CA LEU A 720 7.07 -0.78 -46.06
C LEU A 720 7.63 -1.96 -45.26
N LYS A 721 7.82 -3.13 -45.90
CA LYS A 721 8.47 -4.29 -45.29
C LYS A 721 9.85 -3.96 -44.75
N LYS A 722 10.73 -3.40 -45.61
CA LYS A 722 12.10 -2.99 -45.25
C LYS A 722 12.11 -2.10 -44.00
N TYR A 723 11.28 -1.06 -43.96
CA TYR A 723 11.26 -0.10 -42.86
C TYR A 723 10.47 -0.56 -41.64
N SER A 724 9.53 -1.49 -41.79
CA SER A 724 8.73 -2.03 -40.68
C SER A 724 9.44 -3.08 -39.82
N THR A 725 10.61 -3.56 -40.27
CA THR A 725 11.39 -4.58 -39.53
C THR A 725 11.92 -4.05 -38.20
N ASP A 726 12.32 -2.77 -38.16
CA ASP A 726 12.89 -2.11 -36.98
C ASP A 726 11.97 -1.02 -36.40
N ALA A 727 10.76 -0.86 -36.93
CA ALA A 727 9.86 0.23 -36.57
C ALA A 727 8.38 -0.18 -36.54
N ASN A 728 7.62 0.48 -35.68
CA ASN A 728 6.17 0.30 -35.58
C ASN A 728 5.45 1.00 -36.75
N VAL A 729 4.28 0.47 -37.14
CA VAL A 729 3.49 0.98 -38.26
C VAL A 729 2.28 1.77 -37.76
N LEU A 730 2.05 2.95 -38.33
CA LEU A 730 0.88 3.79 -38.08
C LEU A 730 -0.03 3.77 -39.30
N PHE A 731 -1.33 3.50 -39.11
CA PHE A 731 -2.28 3.62 -40.20
C PHE A 731 -2.79 5.06 -40.37
N ALA A 732 -3.15 5.40 -41.59
CA ALA A 732 -3.79 6.65 -41.95
C ALA A 732 -5.11 6.36 -42.68
N GLY A 733 -6.18 7.07 -42.30
CA GLY A 733 -7.48 6.95 -42.96
C GLY A 733 -8.54 6.22 -42.12
N GLN A 734 -9.47 5.54 -42.78
CA GLN A 734 -10.62 4.89 -42.13
C GLN A 734 -10.52 3.35 -42.06
N SER A 735 -9.57 2.74 -42.77
CA SER A 735 -9.34 1.29 -42.83
C SER A 735 -7.87 0.96 -42.70
N VAL A 736 -7.58 -0.24 -42.19
CA VAL A 736 -6.22 -0.80 -42.16
C VAL A 736 -5.85 -1.36 -43.53
N LEU A 737 -4.55 -1.51 -43.78
CA LEU A 737 -4.02 -2.05 -45.03
C LEU A 737 -4.59 -3.45 -45.34
N GLY A 738 -5.09 -3.60 -46.57
CA GLY A 738 -5.60 -4.87 -47.08
C GLY A 738 -7.00 -5.21 -46.57
N PHE A 739 -7.74 -4.26 -45.98
CA PHE A 739 -9.08 -4.52 -45.45
C PHE A 739 -10.08 -5.03 -46.51
N ALA A 740 -9.93 -4.59 -47.77
CA ALA A 740 -10.79 -5.02 -48.87
C ALA A 740 -10.61 -6.50 -49.26
N ASP A 741 -9.41 -7.07 -49.05
CA ASP A 741 -9.10 -8.46 -49.34
C ASP A 741 -8.60 -9.21 -48.07
N PRO A 742 -9.45 -10.06 -47.46
CA PRO A 742 -9.09 -10.85 -46.29
C PRO A 742 -7.87 -11.77 -46.48
N ILE A 743 -7.56 -12.21 -47.70
CA ILE A 743 -6.41 -13.09 -47.95
C ILE A 743 -5.12 -12.29 -47.81
N THR A 744 -5.05 -11.14 -48.48
CA THR A 744 -3.92 -10.21 -48.40
C THR A 744 -3.72 -9.69 -46.98
N GLN A 745 -4.80 -9.32 -46.27
CA GLN A 745 -4.70 -8.92 -44.86
C GLN A 745 -4.05 -9.98 -43.97
N ASN A 746 -4.30 -11.26 -44.22
CA ASN A 746 -3.73 -12.34 -43.40
C ASN A 746 -2.23 -12.50 -43.64
N LYS A 747 -1.81 -12.43 -44.91
CA LYS A 747 -0.38 -12.48 -45.26
C LYS A 747 0.39 -11.31 -44.64
N ILE A 748 -0.22 -10.13 -44.60
CA ILE A 748 0.36 -8.94 -43.95
C ILE A 748 0.48 -9.16 -42.44
N ALA A 749 -0.59 -9.67 -41.81
CA ALA A 749 -0.57 -9.95 -40.37
C ALA A 749 0.48 -10.99 -39.99
N GLU A 750 0.59 -12.10 -40.73
CA GLU A 750 1.59 -13.14 -40.51
C GLU A 750 3.02 -12.57 -40.64
N TYR A 751 3.28 -11.78 -41.68
CA TYR A 751 4.58 -11.15 -41.88
C TYR A 751 4.98 -10.25 -40.70
N TRP A 752 4.08 -9.35 -40.28
CA TRP A 752 4.39 -8.44 -39.16
C TRP A 752 4.47 -9.15 -37.82
N SER A 753 3.74 -10.25 -37.65
CA SER A 753 3.88 -11.12 -36.47
C SER A 753 5.27 -11.75 -36.40
N GLU A 754 5.80 -12.24 -37.52
CA GLU A 754 7.14 -12.84 -37.62
C GLU A 754 8.26 -11.83 -37.45
N SER A 755 8.09 -10.60 -37.98
CA SER A 755 9.07 -9.51 -37.84
C SER A 755 8.98 -8.76 -36.51
N ASN A 756 8.05 -9.14 -35.61
CA ASN A 756 7.82 -8.49 -34.33
C ASN A 756 7.48 -6.99 -34.44
N THR A 757 6.75 -6.63 -35.50
CA THR A 757 6.34 -5.25 -35.82
C THR A 757 5.03 -4.91 -35.11
N ASN A 758 5.01 -3.83 -34.31
CA ASN A 758 3.77 -3.39 -33.68
C ASN A 758 2.99 -2.39 -34.55
N VAL A 759 1.68 -2.34 -34.32
CA VAL A 759 0.78 -1.39 -34.97
C VAL A 759 0.17 -0.43 -33.94
N TYR A 760 0.01 0.84 -34.29
CA TYR A 760 -0.61 1.83 -33.41
C TYR A 760 -2.16 1.80 -33.41
N ASP A 761 -2.77 1.76 -32.21
CA ASP A 761 -4.22 1.98 -32.00
C ASP A 761 -4.49 3.43 -31.56
N ILE A 762 -5.16 4.21 -32.40
CA ILE A 762 -5.48 5.61 -32.13
C ILE A 762 -6.74 5.72 -31.26
N GLU A 763 -6.61 6.21 -30.01
CA GLU A 763 -7.72 6.20 -29.03
C GLU A 763 -9.00 6.91 -29.52
N SER A 764 -8.88 7.96 -30.34
CA SER A 764 -9.99 8.79 -30.81
C SER A 764 -10.59 8.37 -32.16
N SER A 765 -9.96 7.45 -32.90
CA SER A 765 -10.41 7.05 -34.24
C SER A 765 -10.25 5.54 -34.45
N LYS A 766 -11.37 4.81 -34.53
CA LYS A 766 -11.36 3.37 -34.79
C LYS A 766 -11.37 3.09 -36.29
N GLU A 767 -10.36 2.37 -36.74
CA GLU A 767 -10.21 1.96 -38.14
C GLU A 767 -10.97 0.65 -38.43
N LYS A 768 -11.53 0.55 -39.63
CA LYS A 768 -12.16 -0.68 -40.13
C LYS A 768 -11.10 -1.75 -40.35
N GLY A 769 -11.37 -2.97 -39.91
CA GLY A 769 -10.47 -4.11 -40.08
C GLY A 769 -9.37 -4.25 -39.02
N PHE A 770 -9.11 -3.22 -38.20
CA PHE A 770 -8.02 -3.21 -37.21
C PHE A 770 -8.03 -4.44 -36.29
N LYS A 771 -9.19 -4.76 -35.70
CA LYS A 771 -9.33 -5.91 -34.81
C LYS A 771 -9.09 -7.26 -35.52
N SER A 772 -9.46 -7.38 -36.79
CA SER A 772 -9.22 -8.59 -37.59
C SER A 772 -7.72 -8.80 -37.80
N LEU A 773 -7.01 -7.73 -38.16
CA LEU A 773 -5.56 -7.72 -38.33
C LEU A 773 -4.83 -8.05 -37.02
N THR A 774 -5.08 -7.30 -35.95
CA THR A 774 -4.33 -7.46 -34.68
C THR A 774 -4.55 -8.81 -34.00
N SER A 775 -5.73 -9.42 -34.20
CA SER A 775 -6.01 -10.76 -33.67
C SER A 775 -5.14 -11.86 -34.29
N LYS A 776 -4.56 -11.61 -35.47
CA LYS A 776 -3.65 -12.52 -36.19
C LYS A 776 -2.17 -12.17 -35.96
N MET A 777 -1.90 -11.03 -35.32
CA MET A 777 -0.57 -10.54 -34.96
C MET A 777 -0.27 -10.73 -33.46
N ASP A 778 -0.89 -11.71 -32.82
CA ASP A 778 -0.77 -11.96 -31.37
C ASP A 778 -0.99 -10.70 -30.49
N ASN A 779 -1.83 -9.77 -30.96
CA ASN A 779 -2.11 -8.48 -30.31
C ASN A 779 -0.87 -7.56 -30.12
N GLN A 780 0.10 -7.59 -31.03
CA GLN A 780 1.21 -6.62 -31.12
C GLN A 780 0.71 -5.20 -31.44
N VAL A 781 0.22 -4.50 -30.42
CA VAL A 781 -0.41 -3.19 -30.54
C VAL A 781 0.19 -2.20 -29.54
N VAL A 782 0.46 -0.98 -30.00
CA VAL A 782 0.83 0.15 -29.16
C VAL A 782 -0.31 1.16 -29.13
N ARG A 783 -0.75 1.56 -27.95
CA ARG A 783 -1.84 2.54 -27.83
C ARG A 783 -1.31 3.97 -27.96
N LEU A 784 -1.97 4.73 -28.83
CA LEU A 784 -1.60 6.08 -29.20
C LEU A 784 -2.71 7.09 -28.87
N ILE A 785 -2.33 8.27 -28.39
CA ILE A 785 -3.23 9.43 -28.29
C ILE A 785 -2.79 10.51 -29.28
N SER A 786 -3.74 11.08 -30.01
CA SER A 786 -3.48 12.24 -30.88
C SER A 786 -3.89 13.53 -30.17
N LEU A 787 -2.94 14.45 -30.04
CA LEU A 787 -3.11 15.76 -29.43
C LEU A 787 -2.81 16.85 -30.46
N SER A 788 -3.72 17.81 -30.60
CA SER A 788 -3.50 19.01 -31.39
C SER A 788 -3.35 20.18 -30.42
N LEU A 789 -2.21 20.85 -30.48
CA LEU A 789 -1.93 22.04 -29.69
C LEU A 789 -2.70 23.21 -30.30
N SER A 790 -3.93 23.46 -29.85
CA SER A 790 -4.74 24.58 -30.35
C SER A 790 -4.46 25.86 -29.59
N ASN A 791 -4.46 27.02 -30.26
CA ASN A 791 -4.24 28.35 -29.67
C ASN A 791 -5.22 28.73 -28.53
N ALA A 792 -6.36 28.01 -28.38
CA ALA A 792 -7.40 28.31 -27.39
C ALA A 792 -7.31 27.46 -26.10
N GLU A 793 -6.54 26.37 -26.10
CA GLU A 793 -6.35 25.55 -24.90
C GLU A 793 -5.04 25.94 -24.20
N ASP A 794 -5.12 26.22 -22.91
CA ASP A 794 -3.94 26.46 -22.06
C ASP A 794 -2.97 25.28 -22.19
N VAL A 795 -1.68 25.55 -22.41
CA VAL A 795 -0.62 24.54 -22.54
C VAL A 795 -0.66 23.55 -21.38
N HIS A 796 -0.96 24.03 -20.17
CA HIS A 796 -1.12 23.18 -18.99
C HIS A 796 -2.21 22.11 -19.16
N VAL A 797 -3.32 22.41 -19.83
CA VAL A 797 -4.42 21.46 -20.07
C VAL A 797 -3.96 20.35 -21.03
N SER A 798 -3.19 20.71 -22.06
CA SER A 798 -2.63 19.74 -23.02
C SER A 798 -1.58 18.85 -22.36
N VAL A 799 -0.70 19.43 -21.51
CA VAL A 799 0.29 18.69 -20.73
C VAL A 799 -0.40 17.70 -19.80
N ASP A 800 -1.42 18.15 -19.05
CA ASP A 800 -2.23 17.29 -18.18
C ASP A 800 -2.90 16.14 -18.95
N LYS A 801 -3.39 16.41 -20.17
CA LYS A 801 -3.98 15.38 -21.05
C LYS A 801 -2.93 14.34 -21.43
N ALA A 802 -1.72 14.74 -21.84
CA ALA A 802 -0.63 13.85 -22.21
C ALA A 802 -0.14 13.00 -21.03
N VAL A 803 0.20 13.63 -19.90
CA VAL A 803 0.65 12.95 -18.68
C VAL A 803 -0.40 11.97 -18.19
N ARG A 804 -1.69 12.37 -18.18
CA ARG A 804 -2.78 11.48 -17.77
C ARG A 804 -2.99 10.31 -18.73
N ALA A 805 -2.78 10.52 -20.04
CA ALA A 805 -2.89 9.45 -21.03
C ALA A 805 -1.85 8.35 -20.76
N VAL A 806 -0.59 8.73 -20.52
CA VAL A 806 0.49 7.77 -20.20
C VAL A 806 0.26 7.09 -18.85
N LYS A 807 0.02 7.91 -17.81
CA LYS A 807 -0.09 7.48 -16.41
C LYS A 807 -1.36 6.69 -16.09
N GLU A 808 -2.52 7.13 -16.59
CA GLU A 808 -3.82 6.56 -16.19
C GLU A 808 -4.47 5.67 -17.26
N ARG A 809 -4.05 5.76 -18.52
CA ARG A 809 -4.73 5.06 -19.63
C ARG A 809 -3.83 4.07 -20.37
N ASN A 810 -2.60 3.82 -19.91
CA ASN A 810 -1.65 2.95 -20.61
C ASN A 810 -1.42 3.36 -22.08
N ILE A 811 -1.41 4.66 -22.35
CA ILE A 811 -0.91 5.17 -23.64
C ILE A 811 0.61 5.15 -23.58
N ARG A 812 1.25 4.72 -24.67
CA ARG A 812 2.71 4.63 -24.76
C ARG A 812 3.27 5.44 -25.92
N SER A 813 2.39 5.96 -26.79
CA SER A 813 2.77 6.86 -27.87
C SER A 813 1.89 8.11 -27.87
N VAL A 814 2.50 9.29 -27.83
CA VAL A 814 1.81 10.59 -27.84
C VAL A 814 2.07 11.26 -29.18
N PHE A 815 1.06 11.27 -30.06
CA PHE A 815 1.14 11.90 -31.35
C PHE A 815 0.78 13.39 -31.23
N VAL A 816 1.79 14.25 -31.37
CA VAL A 816 1.68 15.69 -31.20
C VAL A 816 1.55 16.37 -32.56
N ARG A 817 0.58 17.26 -32.70
CA ARG A 817 0.49 18.18 -33.83
C ARG A 817 0.81 19.59 -33.33
N PRO A 818 1.83 20.26 -33.91
CA PRO A 818 2.20 21.61 -33.52
C PRO A 818 1.03 22.58 -33.78
N PRO A 819 1.00 23.73 -33.07
CA PRO A 819 -0.03 24.74 -33.29
C PRO A 819 0.07 25.33 -34.70
N ALA A 820 -1.08 25.70 -35.26
CA ALA A 820 -1.17 26.40 -36.54
C ALA A 820 -0.79 27.88 -36.34
N LEU A 821 0.51 28.12 -36.13
CA LEU A 821 1.16 29.41 -35.91
C LEU A 821 2.43 29.46 -36.77
N PRO A 822 2.98 30.66 -37.05
CA PRO A 822 4.28 30.79 -37.70
C PRO A 822 5.36 30.01 -36.95
N VAL A 823 6.35 29.48 -37.68
CA VAL A 823 7.42 28.61 -37.14
C VAL A 823 8.11 29.19 -35.88
N GLU A 824 8.32 30.52 -35.84
CA GLU A 824 8.93 31.27 -34.73
C GLU A 824 8.17 31.18 -33.41
N GLU A 825 6.85 30.98 -33.45
CA GLU A 825 6.02 30.78 -32.26
C GLU A 825 5.66 29.30 -32.06
N SER A 826 5.47 28.56 -33.15
CA SER A 826 4.97 27.19 -33.13
C SER A 826 5.97 26.19 -32.53
N ILE A 827 7.25 26.28 -32.93
CA ILE A 827 8.29 25.37 -32.44
C ILE A 827 8.60 25.63 -30.95
N PRO A 828 8.83 26.88 -30.48
CA PRO A 828 9.07 27.13 -29.05
C PRO A 828 7.90 26.73 -28.15
N GLN A 829 6.64 26.90 -28.59
CA GLN A 829 5.48 26.43 -27.84
C GLN A 829 5.44 24.90 -27.75
N THR A 830 5.78 24.21 -28.84
CA THR A 830 5.85 22.74 -28.88
C THR A 830 6.98 22.23 -27.98
N VAL A 831 8.15 22.85 -28.01
CA VAL A 831 9.29 22.55 -27.11
C VAL A 831 8.90 22.76 -25.65
N ASN A 832 8.23 23.88 -25.33
CA ASN A 832 7.75 24.14 -23.97
C ASN A 832 6.73 23.08 -23.51
N PHE A 833 5.82 22.66 -24.39
CA PHE A 833 4.90 21.56 -24.12
C PHE A 833 5.64 20.26 -23.80
N MET A 834 6.62 19.85 -24.62
CA MET A 834 7.37 18.60 -24.42
C MET A 834 8.18 18.61 -23.12
N ASN A 835 8.90 19.70 -22.84
CA ASN A 835 9.64 19.89 -21.59
C ASN A 835 8.72 19.80 -20.37
N GLN A 836 7.51 20.40 -20.44
CA GLN A 836 6.54 20.31 -19.36
C GLN A 836 5.94 18.91 -19.20
N VAL A 837 5.77 18.16 -20.30
CA VAL A 837 5.33 16.76 -20.23
C VAL A 837 6.39 15.92 -19.52
N GLN A 838 7.67 16.02 -19.91
CA GLN A 838 8.77 15.33 -19.24
C GLN A 838 8.89 15.73 -17.75
N ALA A 839 8.84 17.03 -17.44
CA ALA A 839 8.97 17.52 -16.07
C ALA A 839 7.83 17.07 -15.14
N ASN A 840 6.61 16.91 -15.69
CA ASN A 840 5.44 16.46 -14.93
C ASN A 840 5.22 14.94 -14.99
N MET A 841 6.00 14.21 -15.80
CA MET A 841 5.89 12.76 -15.91
C MET A 841 6.40 12.11 -14.61
N PRO A 842 5.71 11.08 -14.08
CA PRO A 842 6.23 10.33 -12.93
C PRO A 842 7.59 9.70 -13.25
N VAL A 843 8.53 9.71 -12.29
CA VAL A 843 9.89 9.13 -12.37
C VAL A 843 9.92 7.67 -12.87
N PHE A 844 8.81 6.96 -12.73
CA PHE A 844 8.65 5.60 -13.23
C PHE A 844 8.67 5.51 -14.76
N TYR A 845 8.16 6.51 -15.48
CA TYR A 845 8.11 6.49 -16.93
C TYR A 845 9.36 7.16 -17.52
N GLN A 846 9.91 6.53 -18.55
CA GLN A 846 11.12 7.01 -19.24
C GLN A 846 10.83 7.21 -20.72
N ASP A 847 11.56 8.12 -21.34
CA ASP A 847 11.50 8.31 -22.78
C ASP A 847 12.11 7.08 -23.49
N GLY A 848 11.47 6.63 -24.56
CA GLY A 848 11.95 5.53 -25.39
C GLY A 848 10.83 4.75 -26.07
N SER A 849 11.24 3.88 -26.99
CA SER A 849 10.30 3.11 -27.81
C SER A 849 9.43 2.17 -26.96
N PRO A 850 8.10 2.12 -27.22
CA PRO A 850 7.17 1.30 -26.46
C PRO A 850 7.53 -0.19 -26.48
N LYS A 851 7.56 -0.82 -25.30
CA LYS A 851 7.77 -2.28 -25.16
C LYS A 851 6.46 -3.05 -25.32
N GLN A 852 6.54 -4.25 -25.91
CA GLN A 852 5.41 -5.16 -26.02
C GLN A 852 5.00 -5.71 -24.64
N TYR A 853 3.70 -5.93 -24.45
CA TYR A 853 3.23 -6.67 -23.28
C TYR A 853 3.64 -8.15 -23.37
N THR A 854 4.22 -8.65 -22.29
CA THR A 854 4.56 -10.07 -22.19
C THR A 854 3.31 -10.91 -21.96
N ASP A 855 3.34 -12.14 -22.50
CA ASP A 855 2.21 -13.04 -22.41
C ASP A 855 1.90 -13.48 -20.99
N VAL A 856 0.59 -13.51 -20.70
CA VAL A 856 0.09 -13.88 -19.39
C VAL A 856 0.05 -15.40 -19.29
N SER A 857 0.70 -15.92 -18.25
CA SER A 857 0.80 -17.36 -18.07
C SER A 857 -0.57 -17.97 -17.77
N LYS A 858 -0.98 -18.95 -18.58
CA LYS A 858 -2.33 -19.56 -18.53
C LYS A 858 -2.70 -20.15 -17.16
N TRP A 859 -1.73 -20.57 -16.34
CA TRP A 859 -2.01 -21.13 -15.01
C TRP A 859 -2.58 -20.10 -14.02
N THR A 860 -2.26 -18.81 -14.16
CA THR A 860 -2.83 -17.77 -13.28
C THR A 860 -4.31 -17.54 -13.56
N ILE A 861 -4.71 -17.66 -14.83
CA ILE A 861 -6.11 -17.66 -15.25
C ILE A 861 -6.84 -18.87 -14.66
N TYR A 862 -6.21 -20.07 -14.67
CA TYR A 862 -6.81 -21.27 -14.08
C TYR A 862 -7.05 -21.13 -12.57
N LEU A 863 -6.07 -20.61 -11.82
CA LEU A 863 -6.25 -20.32 -10.39
C LEU A 863 -7.32 -19.25 -10.17
N GLY A 864 -7.35 -18.22 -11.01
CA GLY A 864 -8.39 -17.19 -11.00
C GLY A 864 -9.80 -17.78 -11.20
N LEU A 865 -9.98 -18.71 -12.14
CA LEU A 865 -11.26 -19.40 -12.38
C LEU A 865 -11.68 -20.26 -11.19
N ILE A 866 -10.76 -20.98 -10.55
CA ILE A 866 -11.03 -21.72 -9.31
C ILE A 866 -11.44 -20.73 -8.20
N GLY A 867 -10.73 -19.60 -8.09
CA GLY A 867 -11.09 -18.48 -7.24
C GLY A 867 -12.51 -17.97 -7.50
N ALA A 868 -12.90 -17.79 -8.77
CA ALA A 868 -14.25 -17.36 -9.14
C ALA A 868 -15.34 -18.32 -8.67
N VAL A 869 -15.11 -19.63 -8.76
CA VAL A 869 -16.03 -20.65 -8.24
C VAL A 869 -16.15 -20.55 -6.72
N LEU A 870 -15.03 -20.41 -6.00
CA LEU A 870 -15.04 -20.26 -4.54
C LEU A 870 -15.71 -18.97 -4.07
N PHE A 871 -15.42 -17.84 -4.72
CA PHE A 871 -16.03 -16.54 -4.41
C PHE A 871 -17.53 -16.58 -4.66
N THR A 872 -17.97 -17.13 -5.80
CA THR A 872 -19.39 -17.24 -6.15
C THR A 872 -20.12 -18.11 -5.13
N THR A 873 -19.51 -19.22 -4.72
CA THR A 873 -20.03 -20.08 -3.66
C THR A 873 -20.18 -19.31 -2.34
N PHE A 874 -19.15 -18.57 -1.93
CA PHE A 874 -19.20 -17.72 -0.74
C PHE A 874 -20.30 -16.65 -0.83
N ALA A 875 -20.34 -15.90 -1.94
CA ALA A 875 -21.25 -14.80 -2.16
C ALA A 875 -22.71 -15.28 -2.14
N LEU A 876 -23.01 -16.38 -2.84
CA LEU A 876 -24.35 -16.96 -2.88
C LEU A 876 -24.76 -17.56 -1.54
N GLN A 877 -23.86 -18.20 -0.78
CA GLN A 877 -24.15 -18.67 0.59
C GLN A 877 -24.46 -17.51 1.55
N LYS A 878 -23.83 -16.35 1.33
CA LYS A 878 -24.06 -15.15 2.14
C LYS A 878 -25.39 -14.48 1.81
N VAL A 879 -25.78 -14.49 0.53
CA VAL A 879 -26.98 -13.80 0.03
C VAL A 879 -28.24 -14.66 0.16
N PHE A 880 -28.18 -15.92 -0.25
CA PHE A 880 -29.35 -16.81 -0.30
C PHE A 880 -29.32 -17.82 0.84
N SER A 881 -30.46 -17.99 1.52
CA SER A 881 -30.60 -19.02 2.57
C SER A 881 -30.86 -20.42 2.00
N GLN A 882 -31.28 -20.53 0.73
CA GLN A 882 -31.61 -21.79 0.08
C GLN A 882 -30.39 -22.38 -0.64
N ARG A 883 -30.02 -23.63 -0.31
CA ARG A 883 -28.79 -24.28 -0.82
C ARG A 883 -28.80 -24.54 -2.33
N TRP A 884 -29.96 -24.81 -2.93
CA TRP A 884 -30.05 -25.15 -4.35
C TRP A 884 -29.67 -23.96 -5.26
N LEU A 885 -30.00 -22.73 -4.86
CA LEU A 885 -29.59 -21.51 -5.58
C LEU A 885 -28.07 -21.32 -5.55
N THR A 886 -27.43 -21.65 -4.42
CA THR A 886 -25.96 -21.65 -4.32
C THR A 886 -25.36 -22.70 -5.25
N ILE A 887 -25.87 -23.93 -5.24
CA ILE A 887 -25.36 -25.02 -6.08
C ILE A 887 -25.52 -24.66 -7.56
N LEU A 888 -26.70 -24.17 -7.97
CA LEU A 888 -26.99 -23.79 -9.35
C LEU A 888 -26.06 -22.67 -9.84
N GLY A 889 -25.85 -21.63 -9.03
CA GLY A 889 -24.95 -20.53 -9.40
C GLY A 889 -23.47 -20.95 -9.43
N THR A 890 -23.02 -21.76 -8.47
CA THR A 890 -21.66 -22.31 -8.46
C THR A 890 -21.41 -23.21 -9.68
N VAL A 891 -22.35 -24.10 -10.01
CA VAL A 891 -22.26 -24.96 -11.20
C VAL A 891 -22.29 -24.13 -12.47
N GLY A 892 -23.12 -23.07 -12.54
CA GLY A 892 -23.14 -22.15 -13.69
C GLY A 892 -21.80 -21.48 -13.94
N VAL A 893 -21.14 -20.95 -12.90
CA VAL A 893 -19.79 -20.35 -13.02
C VAL A 893 -18.74 -21.39 -13.40
N MET A 894 -18.84 -22.61 -12.84
CA MET A 894 -17.94 -23.70 -13.19
C MET A 894 -18.09 -24.12 -14.66
N LEU A 895 -19.33 -24.25 -15.16
CA LEU A 895 -19.60 -24.58 -16.57
C LEU A 895 -19.15 -23.47 -17.52
N ALA A 896 -19.37 -22.21 -17.16
CA ALA A 896 -18.87 -21.08 -17.96
C ALA A 896 -17.33 -21.05 -18.02
N GLY A 897 -16.67 -21.31 -16.88
CA GLY A 897 -15.21 -21.43 -16.81
C GLY A 897 -14.67 -22.60 -17.66
N LEU A 898 -15.28 -23.78 -17.55
CA LEU A 898 -14.92 -24.94 -18.38
C LEU A 898 -15.20 -24.70 -19.86
N GLY A 899 -16.32 -24.07 -20.19
CA GLY A 899 -16.66 -23.69 -21.57
C GLY A 899 -15.63 -22.74 -22.16
N TYR A 900 -15.15 -21.76 -21.39
CA TYR A 900 -14.04 -20.88 -21.81
C TYR A 900 -12.76 -21.67 -22.06
N LEU A 901 -12.39 -22.60 -21.17
CA LEU A 901 -11.18 -23.41 -21.33
C LEU A 901 -11.21 -24.31 -22.58
N VAL A 902 -12.39 -24.75 -23.01
CA VAL A 902 -12.56 -25.60 -24.21
C VAL A 902 -12.69 -24.78 -25.49
N THR A 903 -13.45 -23.68 -25.46
CA THR A 903 -13.82 -22.92 -26.67
C THR A 903 -12.97 -21.68 -26.93
N ASN A 904 -12.20 -21.23 -25.92
CA ASN A 904 -11.45 -19.98 -25.90
C ASN A 904 -12.29 -18.72 -26.25
N GLN A 905 -13.62 -18.78 -26.09
CA GLN A 905 -14.50 -17.66 -26.43
C GLN A 905 -14.55 -16.61 -25.31
N ILE A 906 -14.06 -15.40 -25.62
CA ILE A 906 -14.01 -14.24 -24.73
C ILE A 906 -15.40 -13.88 -24.14
N ILE A 907 -16.48 -14.14 -24.88
CA ILE A 907 -17.84 -13.83 -24.43
C ILE A 907 -18.24 -14.59 -23.16
N LEU A 908 -17.76 -15.82 -22.98
CA LEU A 908 -18.01 -16.62 -21.78
C LEU A 908 -17.28 -16.02 -20.57
N LEU A 909 -16.05 -15.55 -20.77
CA LEU A 909 -15.26 -14.86 -19.76
C LEU A 909 -15.93 -13.55 -19.34
N GLN A 910 -16.44 -12.77 -20.32
CA GLN A 910 -17.20 -11.53 -20.06
C GLN A 910 -18.47 -11.79 -19.26
N ALA A 911 -19.22 -12.86 -19.57
CA ALA A 911 -20.42 -13.24 -18.84
C ALA A 911 -20.11 -13.64 -17.38
N LEU A 912 -19.04 -14.41 -17.16
CA LEU A 912 -18.58 -14.80 -15.82
C LEU A 912 -18.22 -13.58 -14.98
N ILE A 913 -17.45 -12.64 -15.54
CA ILE A 913 -17.09 -11.40 -14.84
C ILE A 913 -18.29 -10.51 -14.57
N LEU A 914 -19.24 -10.42 -15.50
CA LEU A 914 -20.47 -9.68 -15.23
C LEU A 914 -21.22 -10.28 -14.02
N GLY A 915 -21.30 -11.60 -13.94
CA GLY A 915 -21.87 -12.31 -12.78
C GLY A 915 -21.14 -11.97 -11.47
N LEU A 916 -19.81 -12.05 -11.46
CA LEU A 916 -18.99 -11.68 -10.31
C LEU A 916 -19.16 -10.20 -9.93
N ALA A 917 -19.09 -9.30 -10.90
CA ALA A 917 -19.19 -7.86 -10.71
C ALA A 917 -20.54 -7.45 -10.10
N ILE A 918 -21.62 -8.18 -10.40
CA ILE A 918 -22.94 -7.99 -9.78
C ILE A 918 -23.02 -8.63 -8.39
N LEU A 919 -22.50 -9.85 -8.22
CA LEU A 919 -22.53 -10.58 -6.96
C LEU A 919 -21.66 -9.92 -5.88
N THR A 920 -20.54 -9.29 -6.25
CA THR A 920 -19.61 -8.67 -5.30
C THR A 920 -20.26 -7.55 -4.49
N PRO A 921 -20.87 -6.50 -5.08
CA PRO A 921 -21.57 -5.46 -4.31
C PRO A 921 -22.75 -6.00 -3.50
N ILE A 922 -23.52 -6.94 -4.07
CA ILE A 922 -24.68 -7.55 -3.41
C ILE A 922 -24.24 -8.29 -2.14
N SER A 923 -23.23 -9.15 -2.26
CA SER A 923 -22.69 -9.93 -1.13
C SER A 923 -21.94 -9.06 -0.12
N ALA A 924 -21.31 -7.98 -0.55
CA ALA A 924 -20.65 -7.04 0.36
C ALA A 924 -21.68 -6.31 1.24
N LEU A 925 -22.76 -5.80 0.64
CA LEU A 925 -23.79 -5.01 1.33
C LEU A 925 -24.79 -5.86 2.12
N TYR A 926 -24.96 -7.14 1.79
CA TYR A 926 -25.95 -7.99 2.43
C TYR A 926 -25.33 -9.13 3.25
N PRO A 927 -25.73 -9.37 4.52
CA PRO A 927 -26.59 -8.54 5.38
C PRO A 927 -25.80 -7.55 6.27
N ILE A 928 -26.18 -6.26 6.24
CA ILE A 928 -25.78 -5.30 7.27
C ILE A 928 -26.66 -5.50 8.52
N ASN A 929 -26.11 -6.22 9.51
CA ASN A 929 -26.77 -6.48 10.79
C ASN A 929 -26.63 -5.32 11.77
N GLY A 930 -27.62 -5.16 12.65
CA GLY A 930 -27.70 -4.03 13.58
C GLY A 930 -26.50 -3.91 14.52
N ILE A 931 -25.85 -2.75 14.50
CA ILE A 931 -24.69 -2.44 15.33
C ILE A 931 -25.11 -1.85 16.66
N LYS A 932 -24.45 -2.27 17.75
CA LYS A 932 -24.68 -1.75 19.10
C LYS A 932 -23.76 -0.59 19.48
N ASN A 933 -22.50 -0.59 19.01
CA ASN A 933 -21.44 0.34 19.42
C ASN A 933 -20.65 0.89 18.22
N SER A 934 -20.00 2.06 18.38
CA SER A 934 -19.14 2.69 17.35
C SER A 934 -18.04 1.78 16.80
N LYS A 935 -17.48 0.87 17.62
CA LYS A 935 -16.53 -0.15 17.13
C LYS A 935 -17.12 -1.12 16.09
N GLY A 936 -18.42 -1.41 16.19
CA GLY A 936 -19.11 -2.28 15.23
C GLY A 936 -19.31 -1.61 13.87
N LEU A 937 -19.34 -0.28 13.81
CA LEU A 937 -19.41 0.48 12.56
C LEU A 937 -18.13 0.30 11.76
N VAL A 938 -16.97 0.49 12.39
CA VAL A 938 -15.66 0.32 11.73
C VAL A 938 -15.47 -1.11 11.23
N LEU A 939 -15.79 -2.11 12.06
CA LEU A 939 -15.67 -3.52 11.69
C LEU A 939 -16.58 -3.89 10.50
N LYS A 940 -17.82 -3.38 10.47
CA LYS A 940 -18.74 -3.66 9.37
C LYS A 940 -18.36 -2.94 8.09
N TYR A 941 -17.88 -1.71 8.19
CA TYR A 941 -17.34 -0.97 7.05
C TYR A 941 -16.15 -1.71 6.42
N PHE A 942 -15.22 -2.19 7.26
CA PHE A 942 -14.07 -2.98 6.80
C PHE A 942 -14.48 -4.33 6.19
N GLU A 943 -15.48 -5.01 6.74
CA GLU A 943 -16.03 -6.24 6.16
C GLU A 943 -16.59 -6.02 4.74
N VAL A 944 -17.33 -4.92 4.51
CA VAL A 944 -17.85 -4.58 3.17
C VAL A 944 -16.69 -4.36 2.20
N ILE A 945 -15.68 -3.59 2.61
CA ILE A 945 -14.49 -3.33 1.79
C ILE A 945 -13.75 -4.62 1.47
N LEU A 946 -13.48 -5.45 2.47
CA LEU A 946 -12.74 -6.70 2.30
C LEU A 946 -13.41 -7.63 1.28
N ILE A 947 -14.73 -7.82 1.39
CA ILE A 947 -15.47 -8.68 0.45
C ILE A 947 -15.42 -8.09 -0.97
N THR A 948 -15.54 -6.77 -1.08
CA THR A 948 -15.46 -6.06 -2.35
C THR A 948 -14.07 -6.24 -2.98
N SER A 949 -13.01 -6.06 -2.19
CA SER A 949 -11.62 -6.22 -2.64
C SER A 949 -11.30 -7.65 -3.05
N VAL A 950 -11.80 -8.67 -2.36
CA VAL A 950 -11.61 -10.07 -2.78
C VAL A 950 -12.37 -10.38 -4.07
N GLY A 951 -13.59 -9.86 -4.25
CA GLY A 951 -14.30 -9.99 -5.51
C GLY A 951 -13.54 -9.35 -6.67
N ILE A 952 -13.03 -8.12 -6.45
CA ILE A 952 -12.18 -7.41 -7.42
C ILE A 952 -10.91 -8.20 -7.73
N ALA A 953 -10.25 -8.75 -6.72
CA ALA A 953 -9.04 -9.56 -6.89
C ALA A 953 -9.25 -10.72 -7.86
N VAL A 954 -10.37 -11.45 -7.71
CA VAL A 954 -10.75 -12.53 -8.62
C VAL A 954 -11.00 -12.01 -10.03
N MET A 955 -11.76 -10.92 -10.17
CA MET A 955 -12.04 -10.32 -11.49
C MET A 955 -10.74 -9.94 -12.21
N VAL A 956 -9.81 -9.29 -11.51
CA VAL A 956 -8.50 -8.91 -12.05
C VAL A 956 -7.67 -10.12 -12.43
N SER A 957 -7.67 -11.19 -11.61
CA SER A 957 -6.93 -12.41 -11.89
C SER A 957 -7.46 -13.20 -13.09
N VAL A 958 -8.78 -13.20 -13.30
CA VAL A 958 -9.42 -13.92 -14.42
C VAL A 958 -9.29 -13.12 -15.73
N PHE A 959 -9.37 -11.79 -15.65
CA PHE A 959 -9.29 -10.88 -16.80
C PHE A 959 -7.91 -10.24 -16.94
N ASN A 960 -6.92 -11.10 -17.08
CA ASN A 960 -5.52 -10.69 -17.21
C ASN A 960 -5.01 -10.75 -18.67
N GLY A 961 -5.88 -10.97 -19.65
CA GLY A 961 -5.48 -11.09 -21.06
C GLY A 961 -5.05 -9.76 -21.70
N GLN A 962 -4.09 -9.81 -22.62
CA GLN A 962 -3.52 -8.63 -23.29
C GLN A 962 -4.56 -7.78 -24.03
N GLU A 963 -5.56 -8.42 -24.63
CA GLU A 963 -6.68 -7.80 -25.36
C GLU A 963 -7.41 -6.72 -24.53
N PHE A 964 -7.43 -6.86 -23.21
CA PHE A 964 -8.10 -5.93 -22.30
C PHE A 964 -7.20 -4.78 -21.84
N PHE A 965 -5.89 -4.98 -21.74
CA PHE A 965 -4.92 -3.91 -21.48
C PHE A 965 -4.84 -2.97 -22.67
N LEU A 966 -4.81 -3.57 -23.86
CA LEU A 966 -4.72 -2.90 -25.14
C LEU A 966 -6.06 -2.28 -25.59
N LYS A 967 -7.14 -2.47 -24.82
CA LYS A 967 -8.49 -1.94 -25.13
C LYS A 967 -9.06 -2.44 -26.47
N LEU A 968 -8.51 -3.54 -27.01
CA LEU A 968 -9.01 -4.24 -28.21
C LEU A 968 -10.37 -4.88 -27.93
N GLU A 969 -10.58 -5.33 -26.68
CA GLU A 969 -11.87 -5.74 -26.15
C GLU A 969 -12.25 -4.90 -24.94
N GLU A 970 -13.50 -4.43 -24.92
CA GLU A 970 -14.06 -3.68 -23.80
C GLU A 970 -15.11 -4.51 -23.05
N PHE A 971 -15.24 -4.28 -21.74
CA PHE A 971 -16.25 -4.94 -20.94
C PHE A 971 -17.66 -4.40 -21.29
N LYS A 972 -18.45 -5.20 -22.03
CA LYS A 972 -19.78 -4.81 -22.54
C LYS A 972 -20.91 -4.78 -21.48
N GLY A 973 -20.61 -5.12 -20.21
CA GLY A 973 -21.58 -5.27 -19.12
C GLY A 973 -21.75 -4.07 -18.18
N VAL A 974 -21.08 -2.95 -18.44
CA VAL A 974 -21.03 -1.79 -17.51
C VAL A 974 -22.42 -1.29 -17.11
N LYS A 975 -23.35 -1.11 -18.07
CA LYS A 975 -24.70 -0.60 -17.79
C LYS A 975 -25.48 -1.54 -16.86
N VAL A 976 -25.37 -2.85 -17.06
CA VAL A 976 -26.06 -3.86 -16.23
C VAL A 976 -25.47 -3.88 -14.81
N LEU A 977 -24.14 -3.78 -14.69
CA LEU A 977 -23.45 -3.60 -13.41
C LEU A 977 -23.95 -2.36 -12.66
N TYR A 978 -24.31 -1.28 -13.37
CA TYR A 978 -24.85 -0.09 -12.72
C TYR A 978 -26.29 -0.25 -12.19
N ILE A 979 -27.09 -1.13 -12.78
CA ILE A 979 -28.51 -1.25 -12.47
C ILE A 979 -28.75 -2.37 -11.45
N ALA A 980 -28.12 -3.53 -11.63
CA ALA A 980 -28.48 -4.75 -10.90
C ALA A 980 -28.28 -4.66 -9.37
N PRO A 981 -27.15 -4.17 -8.81
CA PRO A 981 -26.99 -4.03 -7.37
C PRO A 981 -27.94 -3.00 -6.74
N ILE A 982 -28.25 -1.92 -7.46
CA ILE A 982 -29.20 -0.89 -7.01
C ILE A 982 -30.62 -1.47 -6.97
N ALA A 983 -31.03 -2.16 -8.03
CA ALA A 983 -32.31 -2.85 -8.11
C ALA A 983 -32.44 -3.90 -6.99
N PHE A 984 -31.40 -4.69 -6.74
CA PHE A 984 -31.38 -5.65 -5.64
C PHE A 984 -31.52 -4.95 -4.27
N ALA A 985 -30.77 -3.87 -4.03
CA ALA A 985 -30.87 -3.10 -2.79
C ALA A 985 -32.28 -2.50 -2.60
N PHE A 986 -32.90 -2.02 -3.68
CA PHE A 986 -34.27 -1.50 -3.68
C PHE A 986 -35.31 -2.58 -3.36
N ILE A 987 -35.27 -3.72 -4.06
CA ILE A 987 -36.15 -4.86 -3.80
C ILE A 987 -35.97 -5.36 -2.37
N TYR A 988 -34.73 -5.46 -1.90
CA TYR A 988 -34.40 -5.87 -0.53
C TYR A 988 -34.94 -4.89 0.54
N ALA A 989 -34.88 -3.58 0.25
CA ALA A 989 -35.42 -2.57 1.15
C ALA A 989 -36.94 -2.69 1.30
N LEU A 990 -37.63 -3.03 0.21
CA LEU A 990 -39.10 -3.15 0.15
C LEU A 990 -39.63 -4.54 0.52
N TYR A 991 -38.79 -5.57 0.52
CA TYR A 991 -39.17 -6.96 0.83
C TYR A 991 -39.84 -7.06 2.21
N GLY A 992 -41.12 -7.45 2.22
CA GLY A 992 -41.99 -7.54 3.41
C GLY A 992 -42.91 -6.34 3.65
N HIS A 993 -42.74 -5.23 2.93
CA HIS A 993 -43.61 -4.04 3.00
C HIS A 993 -44.33 -3.73 1.68
N ILE A 994 -43.99 -4.41 0.57
CA ILE A 994 -44.59 -4.22 -0.76
C ILE A 994 -46.12 -4.27 -0.73
N MET A 995 -46.72 -5.32 -0.15
CA MET A 995 -48.19 -5.42 -0.10
C MET A 995 -48.84 -4.33 0.76
N LYS A 996 -48.11 -3.77 1.74
CA LYS A 996 -48.60 -2.70 2.61
C LYS A 996 -48.51 -1.33 1.93
N ILE A 997 -47.49 -1.13 1.08
CA ILE A 997 -47.29 0.09 0.29
C ILE A 997 -48.22 0.11 -0.94
N LEU A 998 -48.43 -1.04 -1.59
CA LEU A 998 -49.38 -1.16 -2.70
C LEU A 998 -50.83 -0.93 -2.26
N ASN A 999 -51.15 -1.26 -1.00
CA ASN A 999 -52.49 -1.04 -0.42
C ASN A 999 -52.66 0.35 0.26
N THR A 1000 -51.65 1.21 0.25
CA THR A 1000 -51.80 2.61 0.70
C THR A 1000 -52.21 3.51 -0.44
N ALA A 1001 -53.25 4.33 -0.23
CA ALA A 1001 -53.67 5.34 -1.20
C ALA A 1001 -52.52 6.30 -1.49
N ILE A 1002 -52.08 6.35 -2.76
CA ILE A 1002 -50.99 7.21 -3.22
C ILE A 1002 -51.44 8.66 -3.05
N LYS A 1003 -50.80 9.41 -2.15
CA LYS A 1003 -51.02 10.85 -2.02
C LYS A 1003 -50.15 11.59 -3.04
N TYR A 1004 -50.56 12.78 -3.49
CA TYR A 1004 -49.77 13.60 -4.42
C TYR A 1004 -48.31 13.83 -3.98
N ARG A 1005 -48.06 13.85 -2.66
CA ARG A 1005 -46.71 13.96 -2.09
C ARG A 1005 -45.83 12.74 -2.40
N ASP A 1006 -46.40 11.55 -2.40
CA ASP A 1006 -45.68 10.31 -2.66
C ASP A 1006 -45.34 10.20 -4.16
N ALA A 1007 -46.24 10.66 -5.04
CA ALA A 1007 -45.99 10.76 -6.48
C ALA A 1007 -44.88 11.78 -6.81
N ILE A 1008 -44.86 12.94 -6.14
CA ILE A 1008 -43.79 13.94 -6.30
C ILE A 1008 -42.43 13.40 -5.84
N ILE A 1009 -42.38 12.73 -4.68
CA ILE A 1009 -41.13 12.13 -4.17
C ILE A 1009 -40.64 11.03 -5.12
N MET A 1010 -41.54 10.18 -5.63
CA MET A 1010 -41.19 9.13 -6.57
C MET A 1010 -40.70 9.69 -7.92
N GLY A 1011 -41.32 10.79 -8.39
CA GLY A 1011 -40.87 11.54 -9.56
C GLY A 1011 -39.46 12.13 -9.38
N ILE A 1012 -39.18 12.74 -8.22
CA ILE A 1012 -37.84 13.27 -7.90
C ILE A 1012 -36.80 12.15 -7.84
N VAL A 1013 -37.12 11.01 -7.22
CA VAL A 1013 -36.21 9.85 -7.16
C VAL A 1013 -35.95 9.28 -8.56
N LEU A 1014 -36.98 9.15 -9.40
CA LEU A 1014 -36.84 8.71 -10.79
C LEU A 1014 -36.00 9.68 -11.62
N ILE A 1015 -36.17 11.00 -11.45
CA ILE A 1015 -35.35 12.02 -12.12
C ILE A 1015 -33.89 11.92 -11.66
N ILE A 1016 -33.62 11.73 -10.35
CA ILE A 1016 -32.26 11.57 -9.82
C ILE A 1016 -31.60 10.30 -10.37
N VAL A 1017 -32.35 9.18 -10.42
CA VAL A 1017 -31.85 7.91 -10.97
C VAL A 1017 -31.61 8.03 -12.49
N ALA A 1018 -32.53 8.64 -13.23
CA ALA A 1018 -32.40 8.85 -14.67
C ALA A 1018 -31.23 9.79 -15.01
N TYR A 1019 -31.08 10.90 -14.27
CA TYR A 1019 -29.93 11.80 -14.38
C TYR A 1019 -28.61 11.09 -14.05
N TYR A 1020 -28.60 10.22 -13.03
CA TYR A 1020 -27.42 9.43 -12.70
C TYR A 1020 -27.07 8.40 -13.79
N ILE A 1021 -28.07 7.74 -14.38
CA ILE A 1021 -27.86 6.78 -15.47
C ILE A 1021 -27.38 7.48 -16.74
N SER A 1022 -27.93 8.64 -17.10
CA SER A 1022 -27.46 9.39 -18.27
C SER A 1022 -26.01 9.87 -18.10
N ARG A 1023 -25.59 10.16 -16.86
CA ARG A 1023 -24.22 10.58 -16.50
C ARG A 1023 -23.23 9.41 -16.31
N SER A 1024 -23.68 8.16 -16.44
CA SER A 1024 -22.84 6.96 -16.24
C SER A 1024 -21.94 6.59 -17.43
N GLY A 1025 -21.90 7.43 -18.49
CA GLY A 1025 -21.03 7.29 -19.66
C GLY A 1025 -19.92 8.36 -19.77
N ASN A 1026 -19.01 8.18 -20.74
CA ASN A 1026 -17.81 9.01 -20.95
C ASN A 1026 -18.07 10.43 -21.51
N SER A 1027 -19.32 10.83 -21.73
CA SER A 1027 -19.70 12.09 -22.43
C SER A 1027 -20.56 13.06 -21.60
N GLY A 1028 -20.69 12.84 -20.29
CA GLY A 1028 -21.52 13.70 -19.43
C GLY A 1028 -20.88 15.05 -19.12
N SER A 1029 -21.62 16.15 -19.30
CA SER A 1029 -21.19 17.51 -18.93
C SER A 1029 -20.93 17.64 -17.41
N VAL A 1030 -19.86 18.34 -17.05
CA VAL A 1030 -19.42 18.54 -15.66
C VAL A 1030 -19.55 20.02 -15.31
N SER A 1031 -20.02 20.34 -14.10
CA SER A 1031 -20.09 21.74 -13.64
C SER A 1031 -18.68 22.32 -13.44
N ASN A 1032 -18.51 23.63 -13.65
CA ASN A 1032 -17.23 24.31 -13.48
C ASN A 1032 -16.65 24.16 -12.06
N ILE A 1033 -17.49 24.14 -11.03
CA ILE A 1033 -17.05 23.93 -9.64
C ILE A 1033 -16.49 22.52 -9.45
N GLU A 1034 -17.12 21.52 -10.08
CA GLU A 1034 -16.63 20.15 -10.02
C GLU A 1034 -15.30 19.99 -10.76
N LEU A 1035 -15.09 20.71 -11.88
CA LEU A 1035 -13.80 20.74 -12.59
C LEU A 1035 -12.69 21.32 -11.71
N ILE A 1036 -12.93 22.42 -11.01
CA ILE A 1036 -11.95 23.03 -10.08
C ILE A 1036 -11.60 22.07 -8.93
N ILE A 1037 -12.60 21.44 -8.30
CA ILE A 1037 -12.36 20.47 -7.22
C ILE A 1037 -11.57 19.27 -7.76
N ARG A 1038 -11.90 18.82 -8.97
CA ARG A 1038 -11.23 17.71 -9.63
C ARG A 1038 -9.76 18.03 -9.90
N GLN A 1039 -9.45 19.25 -10.37
CA GLN A 1039 -8.08 19.70 -10.63
C GLN A 1039 -7.26 19.78 -9.34
N LYS A 1040 -7.79 20.42 -8.29
CA LYS A 1040 -7.11 20.48 -6.99
C LYS A 1040 -6.85 19.12 -6.36
N LEU A 1041 -7.78 18.17 -6.52
CA LEU A 1041 -7.58 16.80 -6.03
C LEU A 1041 -6.51 16.05 -6.83
N GLU A 1042 -6.28 16.43 -8.07
CA GLU A 1042 -5.28 15.84 -8.96
C GLU A 1042 -3.87 16.39 -8.68
N GLU A 1043 -3.77 17.68 -8.36
CA GLU A 1043 -2.53 18.30 -7.83
C GLU A 1043 -2.14 17.71 -6.47
N LEU A 1044 -3.11 17.48 -5.58
CA LEU A 1044 -2.85 17.03 -4.21
C LEU A 1044 -2.64 15.51 -4.10
N LEU A 1045 -3.27 14.71 -4.98
CA LEU A 1045 -3.26 13.25 -4.92
C LEU A 1045 -2.76 12.65 -6.23
N TYR A 1046 -1.85 11.68 -6.14
CA TYR A 1046 -1.33 10.98 -7.31
C TYR A 1046 -2.41 10.34 -8.21
N ALA A 1047 -3.52 9.87 -7.62
CA ALA A 1047 -4.68 9.38 -8.37
C ALA A 1047 -5.98 9.89 -7.74
N ARG A 1048 -6.74 10.68 -8.51
CA ARG A 1048 -7.98 11.31 -8.05
C ARG A 1048 -9.08 10.27 -7.79
N PRO A 1049 -9.73 10.26 -6.60
CA PRO A 1049 -10.88 9.40 -6.32
C PRO A 1049 -12.09 9.75 -7.20
N ARG A 1050 -12.95 8.77 -7.51
CA ARG A 1050 -14.18 9.06 -8.25
C ARG A 1050 -15.15 9.84 -7.38
N THR A 1051 -15.59 11.00 -7.86
CA THR A 1051 -16.51 11.92 -7.17
C THR A 1051 -17.70 11.18 -6.54
N LYS A 1052 -18.34 10.28 -7.28
CA LYS A 1052 -19.51 9.52 -6.80
C LYS A 1052 -19.22 8.52 -5.68
N GLU A 1053 -18.00 7.99 -5.58
CA GLU A 1053 -17.60 7.04 -4.54
C GLU A 1053 -17.42 7.74 -3.19
N PHE A 1054 -16.65 8.83 -3.17
CA PHE A 1054 -16.26 9.48 -1.92
C PHE A 1054 -17.27 10.53 -1.44
N LEU A 1055 -18.06 11.18 -2.32
CA LEU A 1055 -19.09 12.15 -1.91
C LEU A 1055 -20.42 11.51 -1.56
N ILE A 1056 -20.80 10.42 -2.23
CA ILE A 1056 -22.14 9.82 -2.10
C ILE A 1056 -22.04 8.40 -1.54
N GLY A 1057 -21.38 7.49 -2.26
CA GLY A 1057 -21.43 6.07 -1.97
C GLY A 1057 -20.93 5.66 -0.57
N PHE A 1058 -19.65 5.86 -0.30
CA PHE A 1058 -19.02 5.47 0.96
C PHE A 1058 -19.52 6.28 2.19
N PRO A 1059 -19.77 7.60 2.10
CA PRO A 1059 -20.38 8.35 3.21
C PRO A 1059 -21.77 7.80 3.57
N MET A 1060 -22.60 7.50 2.56
CA MET A 1060 -23.92 6.91 2.77
C MET A 1060 -23.82 5.49 3.32
N LEU A 1061 -22.81 4.71 2.95
CA LEU A 1061 -22.55 3.39 3.54
C LEU A 1061 -22.28 3.50 5.05
N VAL A 1062 -21.38 4.40 5.44
CA VAL A 1062 -21.07 4.65 6.87
C VAL A 1062 -22.32 5.12 7.62
N PHE A 1063 -23.10 6.01 7.02
CA PHE A 1063 -24.35 6.49 7.61
C PHE A 1063 -25.43 5.40 7.70
N ALA A 1064 -25.59 4.57 6.67
CA ALA A 1064 -26.52 3.44 6.63
C ALA A 1064 -26.21 2.43 7.74
N ILE A 1065 -24.92 2.12 7.92
CA ILE A 1065 -24.39 1.25 8.98
C ILE A 1065 -24.71 1.84 10.36
N TYR A 1066 -24.51 3.14 10.58
CA TYR A 1066 -24.84 3.84 11.83
C TYR A 1066 -26.35 3.84 12.11
N MET A 1067 -27.18 4.10 11.09
CA MET A 1067 -28.63 4.19 11.21
C MET A 1067 -29.29 2.87 11.61
N THR A 1068 -28.60 1.74 11.48
CA THR A 1068 -29.08 0.45 12.01
C THR A 1068 -29.37 0.49 13.52
N LYS A 1069 -28.75 1.41 14.27
CA LYS A 1069 -28.98 1.62 15.71
C LYS A 1069 -30.34 2.25 16.01
N TYR A 1070 -30.88 3.01 15.07
CA TYR A 1070 -32.13 3.77 15.22
C TYR A 1070 -33.30 3.10 14.50
N SER A 1071 -33.13 2.81 13.20
CA SER A 1071 -34.17 2.20 12.39
C SER A 1071 -33.54 1.28 11.34
N LYS A 1072 -33.91 0.00 11.41
CA LYS A 1072 -33.54 -0.98 10.37
C LYS A 1072 -34.14 -0.62 9.01
N LEU A 1073 -35.32 0.00 9.00
CA LEU A 1073 -36.00 0.42 7.77
C LEU A 1073 -35.23 1.54 7.07
N VAL A 1074 -34.83 2.59 7.82
CA VAL A 1074 -34.04 3.71 7.26
C VAL A 1074 -32.67 3.23 6.79
N SER A 1075 -32.02 2.35 7.55
CA SER A 1075 -30.77 1.73 7.14
C SER A 1075 -30.90 1.00 5.80
N LYS A 1076 -31.98 0.21 5.61
CA LYS A 1076 -32.26 -0.47 4.33
C LYS A 1076 -32.43 0.50 3.15
N TYR A 1077 -33.16 1.61 3.32
CA TYR A 1077 -33.28 2.60 2.24
C TYR A 1077 -31.95 3.29 1.92
N LEU A 1078 -31.13 3.58 2.93
CA LEU A 1078 -29.79 4.13 2.73
C LEU A 1078 -28.82 3.14 2.05
N MET A 1079 -29.14 1.84 1.97
CA MET A 1079 -28.34 0.88 1.19
C MET A 1079 -28.38 1.16 -0.32
N ILE A 1080 -29.43 1.80 -0.82
CA ILE A 1080 -29.57 2.15 -2.24
C ILE A 1080 -28.44 3.11 -2.69
N PRO A 1081 -28.26 4.30 -2.07
CA PRO A 1081 -27.13 5.16 -2.40
C PRO A 1081 -25.78 4.58 -1.95
N SER A 1082 -25.76 3.70 -0.93
CA SER A 1082 -24.53 2.99 -0.54
C SER A 1082 -24.02 2.04 -1.63
N ALA A 1083 -24.93 1.44 -2.40
CA ALA A 1083 -24.58 0.56 -3.50
C ALA A 1083 -23.71 1.26 -4.54
N ILE A 1084 -23.96 2.55 -4.79
CA ILE A 1084 -23.22 3.41 -5.72
C ILE A 1084 -21.71 3.38 -5.45
N GLY A 1085 -21.30 3.43 -4.17
CA GLY A 1085 -19.88 3.40 -3.80
C GLY A 1085 -19.22 2.07 -4.14
N VAL A 1086 -19.85 0.98 -3.69
CA VAL A 1086 -19.29 -0.38 -3.83
C VAL A 1086 -19.26 -0.83 -5.29
N MET A 1087 -20.34 -0.58 -6.05
CA MET A 1087 -20.39 -0.90 -7.48
C MET A 1087 -19.48 -0.01 -8.32
N SER A 1088 -19.31 1.28 -7.99
CA SER A 1088 -18.38 2.16 -8.69
C SER A 1088 -16.94 1.73 -8.45
N MET A 1089 -16.62 1.29 -7.23
CA MET A 1089 -15.33 0.68 -6.90
C MET A 1089 -15.09 -0.56 -7.78
N VAL A 1090 -16.06 -1.48 -7.86
CA VAL A 1090 -15.96 -2.64 -8.79
C VAL A 1090 -15.76 -2.18 -10.24
N ASN A 1091 -16.54 -1.19 -10.71
CA ASN A 1091 -16.44 -0.65 -12.06
C ASN A 1091 -15.08 0.03 -12.34
N THR A 1092 -14.37 0.52 -11.33
CA THR A 1092 -13.02 1.06 -11.51
C THR A 1092 -12.06 -0.02 -12.00
N PHE A 1093 -12.26 -1.28 -11.58
CA PHE A 1093 -11.43 -2.42 -11.98
C PHE A 1093 -11.96 -3.18 -13.20
N THR A 1094 -13.14 -2.83 -13.74
CA THR A 1094 -13.61 -3.35 -15.03
C THR A 1094 -13.09 -2.54 -16.23
N HIS A 1095 -12.41 -1.41 -15.99
CA HIS A 1095 -11.63 -0.70 -17.00
C HIS A 1095 -10.20 -1.21 -16.98
N PHE A 1096 -10.01 -2.41 -17.55
CA PHE A 1096 -8.75 -3.15 -17.45
C PHE A 1096 -7.54 -2.45 -18.07
N HIS A 1097 -7.76 -1.52 -19.01
CA HIS A 1097 -6.71 -0.68 -19.60
C HIS A 1097 -6.10 0.35 -18.63
N ILE A 1098 -6.74 0.62 -17.48
CA ILE A 1098 -6.16 1.50 -16.44
C ILE A 1098 -5.18 0.67 -15.63
N PRO A 1099 -3.95 1.16 -15.35
CA PRO A 1099 -3.02 0.46 -14.49
C PRO A 1099 -3.65 0.08 -13.15
N LEU A 1100 -3.37 -1.14 -12.70
CA LEU A 1100 -3.90 -1.72 -11.48
C LEU A 1100 -3.53 -0.87 -10.26
N HIS A 1101 -2.29 -0.39 -10.19
CA HIS A 1101 -1.81 0.42 -9.06
C HIS A 1101 -2.56 1.77 -8.96
N VAL A 1102 -2.86 2.42 -10.09
CA VAL A 1102 -3.67 3.65 -10.15
C VAL A 1102 -5.09 3.37 -9.67
N SER A 1103 -5.69 2.26 -10.13
CA SER A 1103 -7.05 1.85 -9.73
C SER A 1103 -7.16 1.53 -8.22
N ILE A 1104 -6.13 0.88 -7.65
CA ILE A 1104 -6.02 0.63 -6.21
C ILE A 1104 -5.94 1.94 -5.44
N LEU A 1105 -5.01 2.82 -5.83
CA LEU A 1105 -4.79 4.08 -5.13
C LEU A 1105 -6.06 4.97 -5.14
N ARG A 1106 -6.71 5.07 -6.31
CA ARG A 1106 -7.99 5.74 -6.49
C ARG A 1106 -9.06 5.22 -5.51
N SER A 1107 -9.16 3.91 -5.38
CA SER A 1107 -10.12 3.25 -4.49
C SER A 1107 -9.80 3.48 -3.01
N ILE A 1108 -8.52 3.47 -2.62
CA ILE A 1108 -8.08 3.77 -1.25
C ILE A 1108 -8.46 5.21 -0.88
N HIS A 1109 -8.19 6.18 -1.75
CA HIS A 1109 -8.60 7.58 -1.54
C HIS A 1109 -10.13 7.67 -1.38
N SER A 1110 -10.90 7.01 -2.25
CA SER A 1110 -12.37 7.00 -2.17
C SER A 1110 -12.89 6.44 -0.84
N ILE A 1111 -12.27 5.36 -0.35
CA ILE A 1111 -12.62 4.70 0.91
C ILE A 1111 -12.31 5.61 2.11
N LEU A 1112 -11.10 6.16 2.19
CA LEU A 1112 -10.66 6.95 3.34
C LEU A 1112 -11.44 8.27 3.44
N ILE A 1113 -11.52 9.02 2.34
CA ILE A 1113 -12.24 10.30 2.30
C ILE A 1113 -13.73 10.06 2.54
N GLY A 1114 -14.30 9.03 1.90
CA GLY A 1114 -15.70 8.66 2.09
C GLY A 1114 -16.03 8.26 3.53
N PHE A 1115 -15.10 7.58 4.22
CA PHE A 1115 -15.26 7.25 5.63
C PHE A 1115 -15.28 8.49 6.52
N ILE A 1116 -14.36 9.43 6.30
CA ILE A 1116 -14.28 10.69 7.05
C ILE A 1116 -15.56 11.52 6.85
N LEU A 1117 -16.01 11.69 5.60
CA LEU A 1117 -17.25 12.40 5.29
C LEU A 1117 -18.48 11.69 5.89
N GLY A 1118 -18.48 10.35 5.92
CA GLY A 1118 -19.50 9.57 6.63
C GLY A 1118 -19.54 9.85 8.13
N LEU A 1119 -18.38 10.00 8.79
CA LEU A 1119 -18.32 10.42 10.20
C LEU A 1119 -18.82 11.85 10.42
N VAL A 1120 -18.55 12.77 9.48
CA VAL A 1120 -19.09 14.13 9.49
C VAL A 1120 -20.62 14.11 9.36
N LEU A 1121 -21.19 13.30 8.46
CA LEU A 1121 -22.64 13.12 8.35
C LEU A 1121 -23.26 12.60 9.66
N ILE A 1122 -22.60 11.65 10.32
CA ILE A 1122 -23.04 11.16 11.64
C ILE A 1122 -23.02 12.30 12.67
N PHE A 1123 -21.95 13.09 12.72
CA PHE A 1123 -21.85 14.23 13.63
C PHE A 1123 -22.96 15.27 13.39
N LEU A 1124 -23.19 15.64 12.13
CA LEU A 1124 -24.27 16.57 11.74
C LEU A 1124 -25.65 16.03 12.13
N PHE A 1125 -25.89 14.74 11.92
CA PHE A 1125 -27.13 14.08 12.33
C PHE A 1125 -27.32 14.10 13.86
N GLU A 1126 -26.28 13.82 14.65
CA GLU A 1126 -26.36 13.88 16.11
C GLU A 1126 -26.63 15.29 16.64
N GLN A 1127 -26.02 16.31 16.03
CA GLN A 1127 -26.25 17.71 16.40
C GLN A 1127 -27.65 18.19 15.98
N GLY A 1128 -28.08 17.85 14.76
CA GLY A 1128 -29.44 18.11 14.28
C GLY A 1128 -30.50 17.44 15.15
N LYS A 1129 -30.24 16.21 15.60
CA LYS A 1129 -31.12 15.51 16.54
C LYS A 1129 -31.22 16.21 17.88
N LYS A 1130 -30.09 16.64 18.48
CA LYS A 1130 -30.11 17.41 19.74
C LYS A 1130 -30.91 18.71 19.58
N LEU A 1131 -30.78 19.41 18.44
CA LEU A 1131 -31.56 20.60 18.12
C LEU A 1131 -33.06 20.28 17.96
N TYR A 1132 -33.40 19.20 17.26
CA TYR A 1132 -34.78 18.76 17.09
C TYR A 1132 -35.42 18.38 18.43
N GLU A 1133 -34.74 17.60 19.25
CA GLU A 1133 -35.23 17.17 20.57
C GLU A 1133 -35.32 18.32 21.58
N SER A 1134 -34.41 19.31 21.51
CA SER A 1134 -34.40 20.45 22.46
C SER A 1134 -35.30 21.62 22.04
N LYS A 1135 -35.45 21.92 20.74
CA LYS A 1135 -36.15 23.13 20.25
C LYS A 1135 -37.43 22.86 19.45
N ILE A 1136 -37.49 21.78 18.67
CA ILE A 1136 -38.59 21.55 17.70
C ILE A 1136 -39.66 20.63 18.27
N LYS A 1137 -39.27 19.46 18.79
CA LYS A 1137 -40.18 18.48 19.39
C LYS A 1137 -41.04 19.05 20.54
N PRO A 1138 -40.50 19.87 21.48
CA PRO A 1138 -41.35 20.48 22.52
C PRO A 1138 -42.30 21.57 21.99
N ARG A 1139 -42.04 22.15 20.81
CA ARG A 1139 -42.91 23.16 20.19
C ARG A 1139 -44.02 22.56 19.31
N TRP A 1140 -43.84 21.33 18.82
CA TRP A 1140 -44.78 20.64 17.92
C TRP A 1140 -45.47 19.42 18.55
N SER A 1141 -45.21 19.13 19.83
CA SER A 1141 -45.90 18.08 20.61
C SER A 1141 -46.89 18.64 21.65
N LYS A 1142 -47.23 19.93 21.54
CA LYS A 1142 -48.38 20.53 22.21
C LYS A 1142 -49.54 20.62 21.23
#